data_AF-A0A2Z4ZG40-F1
#
_entry.id   AF-A0A2Z4ZG40-F1
#
_cell.length_a   1.000
_cell.length_b   1.000
_cell.length_c   1.000
_cell.angle_alpha   90.00
_cell.angle_beta   90.00
_cell.angle_gamma   90.00
#
_symmetry.space_group_name_H-M   'P 1'
#
loop_
_entity.id
_entity.type
_entity.pdbx_description
1 polymer ?
#
loop_
_entity_poly.entity_id
_entity_poly.type
_entity_poly.pdbx_seq_one_letter_code
_entity_poly.pdbx_strand_id
1 'polypeptide(L)'
;MAKVFYPGSDEPEVVITDIGFHANDHAVETLDFKTGNETLIGPQHKQRLRQLEVVDQLYGPLHIGSVTVTRQALDALGATTNGQPLNGDNTFFRTPNRFFLNTLQFNPVDIETRIKLTTNGNDYRLPTLLFEIASERSSIAPPLLNSPPETASEPARYRSALEKLLNAAQQLNTASLAQRTFSWVNKAKSNVLIPTGFGLQAFGIYSGLRGLQDAIRNKNAYQTVFNGASVTAELASIGVEAAVSRQAMQMLKAGQSSLGSFAKTTFALRLGRGSGLIASVLTLPFDIVAAVDAFKAAAKTTGKDATDHYVSAALSVTSASMSVMIGAAALAGFSSAGPVGLAAGLILAVGSQIWGAIREVDEIDDYITLTVHERLRTGWFAFWTISPDDDIQARYTVAKATAEHTKQLRANALALLQGTLKDSTEAIVNGKFGVELEQVTYNTWNWWTGERYQATRVRPRITDSDDFIDAHDGVTADTPGAVLGTSAEHKGIHWYIGGGNDTIVGVEKKPNVFHYGAGIKKLTGGEKDDVFIFEGSRQAITRSTINRSPNWLFGGTGNDTVILSGNIRSEQEQRLGYHVDLEAGHLSVITPASQKAPTGHYRHAVMESVENVEILEGGANVIKGTTGPNIIKSRGNDSIEAGAGDDQIFLLGGNSRDADGGPGEDVYAIAHKPGRVSITEDGRGNSVIALDWRADLIDSWRVKEGQLIVTSCFDSDDWQRREVVINNVYQTSDPGLLQNNKLTFMTKDGYHLVPDLPDMIGQGHSLDIEAVVVQLGTPRNPSILHDQKEHQVPHDKDSSYFLSRRIEFSTLDIKQKSDFCTTLHLDYAHSELTRIEAHYNAYVSQEGEASTARYGECSLTLYFGVRRVLLKNLASSDERYSARDPRTGRRAFSVVGLHHVIILIMNDGSSYRLTVPSPDEGQMLDEKFIGRDPVKWKTVAPQSISLTKKKYAFLLPLDKKPYAMGRRATCALLTSPSEQTGVEVLIGEGATYLVHLSQDMTLRLSTPGALASASPQLPHASVWELDATHLGQVEIKLDANLLQVGRTVIHLPVYEAQDLIDPIRVITAQGIVYAVDVLFERVYVEALDGRYFTPPVAPSAPWPSELSGLTSKKLKVMNVALKDGSAGALSYHLGTRQWTLETDKARPIVAQDLKKTNLCDHHLSLYRDLAREGLSQIPPTDDGALRLLREKCVALAERLTPGNSKSLVQTLTFSLAFGMSAPQLSGLLSLHGLLPAYL
;
A
#
# COMPACT_ATOMS: atom_id res chain seq x y z
N MET A 1 -20.96 23.95 15.67
CA MET A 1 -19.70 24.11 14.90
C MET A 1 -18.62 23.25 15.56
N ALA A 2 -17.69 22.70 14.76
CA ALA A 2 -16.64 21.72 15.09
C ALA A 2 -16.82 20.36 14.38
N LYS A 3 -16.98 20.36 13.05
CA LYS A 3 -16.58 19.21 12.24
C LYS A 3 -15.06 19.27 12.11
N VAL A 4 -14.34 18.41 12.83
CA VAL A 4 -12.92 18.17 12.58
C VAL A 4 -12.81 17.54 11.19
N PHE A 5 -11.97 18.13 10.33
CA PHE A 5 -11.67 17.58 9.02
C PHE A 5 -10.77 16.35 9.20
N TYR A 6 -11.33 15.15 9.02
CA TYR A 6 -10.55 13.97 8.65
C TYR A 6 -10.42 13.96 7.12
N PRO A 7 -9.21 13.91 6.55
CA PRO A 7 -9.03 13.67 5.12
C PRO A 7 -9.26 12.18 4.83
N GLY A 8 -10.16 11.87 3.89
CA GLY A 8 -10.48 10.49 3.48
C GLY A 8 -11.92 10.08 3.76
N SER A 9 -12.89 10.73 3.10
CA SER A 9 -14.28 10.27 3.08
C SER A 9 -14.53 9.35 1.88
N ASP A 10 -14.33 8.05 2.06
CA ASP A 10 -14.87 7.03 1.15
C ASP A 10 -16.40 6.99 1.32
N GLU A 11 -17.12 7.83 0.59
CA GLU A 11 -18.54 7.54 0.33
C GLU A 11 -18.63 6.29 -0.56
N PRO A 12 -19.61 5.40 -0.35
CA PRO A 12 -19.75 4.19 -1.16
C PRO A 12 -19.95 4.53 -2.65
N GLU A 13 -18.98 4.14 -3.48
CA GLU A 13 -19.01 4.30 -4.96
C GLU A 13 -20.26 3.65 -5.59
N VAL A 14 -20.74 2.55 -4.99
CA VAL A 14 -21.95 1.83 -5.39
C VAL A 14 -22.73 1.36 -4.16
N VAL A 15 -24.02 1.71 -4.06
CA VAL A 15 -24.94 1.22 -3.03
C VAL A 15 -26.09 0.46 -3.69
N ILE A 16 -26.20 -0.85 -3.41
CA ILE A 16 -27.29 -1.70 -3.89
C ILE A 16 -28.38 -1.82 -2.82
N THR A 17 -29.64 -1.61 -3.21
CA THR A 17 -30.84 -1.84 -2.39
C THR A 17 -31.90 -2.59 -3.18
N ASP A 18 -32.90 -3.15 -2.50
CA ASP A 18 -33.94 -3.93 -3.17
C ASP A 18 -34.99 -3.05 -3.86
N ILE A 19 -35.68 -3.61 -4.85
CA ILE A 19 -36.99 -3.13 -5.30
C ILE A 19 -38.06 -4.00 -4.62
N GLY A 20 -38.92 -3.37 -3.82
CA GLY A 20 -39.86 -4.05 -2.93
C GLY A 20 -39.33 -4.26 -1.51
N PHE A 21 -39.96 -5.13 -0.72
CA PHE A 21 -39.52 -5.49 0.64
C PHE A 21 -39.29 -6.99 0.69
N HIS A 22 -38.11 -7.40 1.18
CA HIS A 22 -37.69 -8.79 1.27
C HIS A 22 -36.95 -9.02 2.59
N ALA A 23 -36.96 -10.25 3.08
CA ALA A 23 -36.13 -10.70 4.20
C ALA A 23 -35.33 -11.94 3.78
N ASN A 24 -34.18 -12.16 4.41
CA ASN A 24 -33.37 -13.36 4.26
C ASN A 24 -33.90 -14.47 5.20
N ASP A 25 -33.84 -15.72 4.76
CA ASP A 25 -34.33 -16.85 5.55
C ASP A 25 -33.35 -17.22 6.68
N HIS A 26 -33.85 -17.42 7.90
CA HIS A 26 -33.04 -17.85 9.03
C HIS A 26 -32.86 -19.38 9.05
N ALA A 27 -31.79 -19.88 8.43
CA ALA A 27 -31.44 -21.29 8.43
C ALA A 27 -30.88 -21.80 9.78
N VAL A 28 -30.85 -23.13 9.98
CA VAL A 28 -30.17 -23.78 11.13
C VAL A 28 -28.65 -23.56 11.07
N GLU A 29 -28.09 -23.39 9.87
CA GLU A 29 -26.68 -23.10 9.66
C GLU A 29 -26.30 -21.64 9.94
N THR A 30 -27.29 -20.75 10.16
CA THR A 30 -27.04 -19.36 10.55
C THR A 30 -26.18 -19.31 11.82
N LEU A 31 -25.14 -18.48 11.75
CA LEU A 31 -24.25 -18.19 12.86
C LEU A 31 -24.94 -17.16 13.76
N ASP A 32 -25.58 -17.66 14.82
CA ASP A 32 -26.31 -16.88 15.82
C ASP A 32 -25.75 -17.12 17.22
N PHE A 33 -25.48 -16.05 17.97
CA PHE A 33 -24.76 -16.07 19.24
C PHE A 33 -25.62 -15.52 20.37
N LYS A 34 -26.58 -16.33 20.84
CA LYS A 34 -27.38 -16.00 22.02
C LYS A 34 -26.48 -15.61 23.21
N THR A 35 -26.74 -14.44 23.77
CA THR A 35 -25.97 -13.86 24.87
C THR A 35 -26.15 -14.68 26.16
N GLY A 36 -25.04 -15.04 26.80
CA GLY A 36 -25.07 -15.67 28.12
C GLY A 36 -25.34 -14.62 29.20
N ASN A 37 -26.36 -14.85 30.03
CA ASN A 37 -26.78 -14.01 31.17
C ASN A 37 -26.91 -12.50 30.89
N GLU A 38 -28.12 -12.07 30.50
CA GLU A 38 -28.50 -10.65 30.34
C GLU A 38 -28.28 -9.74 31.57
N THR A 39 -27.99 -10.31 32.74
CA THR A 39 -27.93 -9.61 34.03
C THR A 39 -26.70 -8.71 34.21
N LEU A 40 -25.70 -8.79 33.33
CA LEU A 40 -24.44 -8.03 33.39
C LEU A 40 -24.31 -6.95 32.31
N ILE A 41 -25.31 -6.79 31.44
CA ILE A 41 -25.24 -5.91 30.26
C ILE A 41 -25.75 -4.50 30.60
N GLY A 42 -24.93 -3.48 30.34
CA GLY A 42 -25.29 -2.07 30.56
C GLY A 42 -26.49 -1.59 29.72
N PRO A 43 -27.25 -0.57 30.16
CA PRO A 43 -28.53 -0.19 29.55
C PRO A 43 -28.41 0.22 28.08
N GLN A 44 -27.35 0.94 27.71
CA GLN A 44 -27.09 1.33 26.32
C GLN A 44 -26.81 0.12 25.41
N HIS A 45 -26.06 -0.87 25.88
CA HIS A 45 -25.81 -2.11 25.12
C HIS A 45 -27.08 -2.96 25.03
N LYS A 46 -27.90 -3.01 26.09
CA LYS A 46 -29.21 -3.68 26.06
C LYS A 46 -30.19 -3.02 25.07
N GLN A 47 -30.17 -1.69 24.94
CA GLN A 47 -30.93 -0.99 23.89
C GLN A 47 -30.41 -1.36 22.49
N ARG A 48 -29.08 -1.33 22.28
CA ARG A 48 -28.42 -1.67 21.02
C ARG A 48 -28.75 -3.09 20.55
N LEU A 49 -28.67 -4.09 21.45
CA LEU A 49 -29.01 -5.48 21.14
C LEU A 49 -30.47 -5.64 20.67
N ARG A 50 -31.41 -4.91 21.27
CA ARG A 50 -32.82 -4.89 20.84
C ARG A 50 -33.02 -4.24 19.47
N GLN A 51 -32.27 -3.17 19.17
CA GLN A 51 -32.30 -2.58 17.82
C GLN A 51 -31.82 -3.58 16.77
N LEU A 52 -30.71 -4.27 17.03
CA LEU A 52 -30.19 -5.30 16.13
C LEU A 52 -31.18 -6.47 15.98
N GLU A 53 -31.86 -6.87 17.06
CA GLU A 53 -32.92 -7.88 17.05
C GLU A 53 -34.07 -7.51 16.13
N VAL A 54 -34.59 -6.29 16.25
CA VAL A 54 -35.68 -5.78 15.38
C VAL A 54 -35.25 -5.77 13.91
N VAL A 55 -34.00 -5.39 13.61
CA VAL A 55 -33.51 -5.37 12.22
C VAL A 55 -33.26 -6.78 11.67
N ASP A 56 -32.79 -7.72 12.51
CA ASP A 56 -32.70 -9.15 12.18
C ASP A 56 -34.10 -9.77 11.97
N GLN A 57 -35.12 -9.38 12.74
CA GLN A 57 -36.53 -9.79 12.54
C GLN A 57 -37.16 -9.17 11.28
N LEU A 58 -36.80 -7.93 10.96
CA LEU A 58 -37.33 -7.17 9.82
C LEU A 58 -36.78 -7.71 8.49
N TYR A 59 -35.44 -7.82 8.37
CA TYR A 59 -34.73 -8.16 7.12
C TYR A 59 -34.09 -9.55 7.10
N GLY A 60 -34.12 -10.32 8.19
CA GLY A 60 -33.38 -11.57 8.30
C GLY A 60 -31.87 -11.38 8.53
N PRO A 61 -31.12 -12.48 8.77
CA PRO A 61 -29.67 -12.44 8.97
C PRO A 61 -28.93 -11.95 7.72
N LEU A 62 -27.69 -11.48 7.87
CA LEU A 62 -26.83 -11.07 6.77
C LEU A 62 -26.21 -12.30 6.08
N HIS A 63 -26.13 -12.28 4.75
CA HIS A 63 -25.29 -13.19 3.98
C HIS A 63 -23.96 -12.50 3.67
N ILE A 64 -22.84 -13.14 4.04
CA ILE A 64 -21.48 -12.69 3.72
C ILE A 64 -20.71 -13.88 3.14
N GLY A 65 -20.41 -13.81 1.85
CA GLY A 65 -19.88 -14.94 1.10
C GLY A 65 -20.76 -16.20 1.23
N SER A 66 -20.15 -17.32 1.61
CA SER A 66 -20.86 -18.59 1.89
C SER A 66 -21.53 -18.68 3.28
N VAL A 67 -21.41 -17.66 4.14
CA VAL A 67 -21.89 -17.71 5.54
C VAL A 67 -23.09 -16.79 5.79
N THR A 68 -24.03 -17.28 6.60
CA THR A 68 -25.20 -16.50 7.07
C THR A 68 -25.03 -16.19 8.56
N VAL A 69 -25.22 -14.93 8.99
CA VAL A 69 -24.89 -14.45 10.35
C VAL A 69 -25.90 -13.39 10.84
N THR A 70 -26.32 -13.46 12.10
CA THR A 70 -27.18 -12.43 12.72
C THR A 70 -26.39 -11.17 13.08
N ARG A 71 -27.02 -9.99 13.07
CA ARG A 71 -26.36 -8.74 13.51
C ARG A 71 -25.98 -8.81 14.98
N GLN A 72 -26.79 -9.48 15.80
CA GLN A 72 -26.44 -9.78 17.19
C GLN A 72 -25.18 -10.65 17.31
N ALA A 73 -24.97 -11.63 16.42
CA ALA A 73 -23.74 -12.42 16.41
C ALA A 73 -22.51 -11.61 16.01
N LEU A 74 -22.64 -10.62 15.11
CA LEU A 74 -21.56 -9.68 14.83
C LEU A 74 -21.25 -8.78 16.05
N ASP A 75 -22.28 -8.22 16.71
CA ASP A 75 -22.09 -7.42 17.94
C ASP A 75 -21.40 -8.23 19.06
N ALA A 76 -21.71 -9.52 19.19
CA ALA A 76 -21.07 -10.46 20.11
C ALA A 76 -19.63 -10.86 19.74
N LEU A 77 -19.11 -10.42 18.58
CA LEU A 77 -17.68 -10.45 18.21
C LEU A 77 -17.01 -9.08 18.41
N GLY A 78 -17.67 -8.16 19.09
CA GLY A 78 -17.20 -6.78 19.29
C GLY A 78 -17.18 -5.99 17.98
N ALA A 79 -18.11 -6.24 17.06
CA ALA A 79 -18.14 -5.58 15.77
C ALA A 79 -18.38 -4.07 15.87
N THR A 80 -17.54 -3.33 15.16
CA THR A 80 -17.67 -1.88 14.92
C THR A 80 -17.63 -1.60 13.42
N THR A 81 -18.35 -0.58 12.96
CA THR A 81 -18.22 -0.01 11.62
C THR A 81 -17.80 1.45 11.74
N ASN A 82 -16.71 1.83 11.09
CA ASN A 82 -16.12 3.18 11.17
C ASN A 82 -15.93 3.65 12.63
N GLY A 83 -15.37 2.77 13.47
CA GLY A 83 -15.16 3.00 14.91
C GLY A 83 -16.43 3.02 15.78
N GLN A 84 -17.63 2.89 15.22
CA GLN A 84 -18.89 2.89 15.96
C GLN A 84 -19.46 1.48 16.13
N PRO A 85 -19.97 1.07 17.31
CA PRO A 85 -20.63 -0.23 17.48
C PRO A 85 -21.82 -0.42 16.53
N LEU A 86 -22.10 -1.67 16.16
CA LEU A 86 -23.28 -2.01 15.35
C LEU A 86 -24.57 -1.65 16.09
N ASN A 87 -25.49 -0.97 15.41
CA ASN A 87 -26.78 -0.52 15.93
C ASN A 87 -27.85 -0.60 14.83
N GLY A 88 -29.10 -0.28 15.19
CA GLY A 88 -30.24 -0.41 14.26
C GLY A 88 -30.13 0.44 12.98
N ASP A 89 -29.44 1.58 13.03
CA ASP A 89 -29.29 2.50 11.89
C ASP A 89 -28.15 2.08 10.96
N ASN A 90 -26.95 1.86 11.51
CA ASN A 90 -25.77 1.48 10.70
C ASN A 90 -25.80 0.02 10.19
N THR A 91 -26.87 -0.73 10.48
CA THR A 91 -27.15 -2.07 9.93
C THR A 91 -28.52 -2.20 9.23
N PHE A 92 -29.20 -1.07 8.93
CA PHE A 92 -30.55 -1.02 8.35
C PHE A 92 -30.58 -1.34 6.84
N PHE A 93 -30.15 -2.55 6.47
CA PHE A 93 -30.13 -3.07 5.10
C PHE A 93 -30.25 -4.59 5.10
N ARG A 94 -30.83 -5.20 4.06
CA ARG A 94 -30.88 -6.67 3.92
C ARG A 94 -29.54 -7.28 3.47
N THR A 95 -28.85 -6.60 2.56
CA THR A 95 -27.59 -7.05 1.96
C THR A 95 -26.47 -6.10 2.38
N PRO A 96 -25.36 -6.59 2.96
CA PRO A 96 -24.25 -5.72 3.35
C PRO A 96 -23.58 -5.11 2.12
N ASN A 97 -23.45 -3.79 2.09
CA ASN A 97 -22.73 -3.11 1.02
C ASN A 97 -21.21 -3.17 1.24
N ARG A 98 -20.43 -2.86 0.20
CA ARG A 98 -18.96 -2.97 0.25
C ARG A 98 -18.31 -2.00 1.23
N PHE A 99 -18.92 -0.82 1.47
CA PHE A 99 -18.46 0.12 2.48
C PHE A 99 -18.59 -0.47 3.90
N PHE A 100 -19.74 -1.07 4.23
CA PHE A 100 -19.91 -1.79 5.49
C PHE A 100 -18.88 -2.92 5.62
N LEU A 101 -18.69 -3.73 4.58
CA LEU A 101 -17.68 -4.80 4.60
C LEU A 101 -16.24 -4.29 4.73
N ASN A 102 -15.89 -3.12 4.20
CA ASN A 102 -14.56 -2.50 4.33
C ASN A 102 -14.33 -1.82 5.68
N THR A 103 -15.38 -1.25 6.29
CA THR A 103 -15.28 -0.50 7.56
C THR A 103 -15.59 -1.34 8.80
N LEU A 104 -16.10 -2.56 8.62
CA LEU A 104 -16.31 -3.54 9.69
C LEU A 104 -14.98 -3.93 10.33
N GLN A 105 -14.90 -3.95 11.65
CA GLN A 105 -13.75 -4.41 12.41
C GLN A 105 -14.25 -5.14 13.67
N PHE A 106 -13.48 -6.09 14.18
CA PHE A 106 -13.87 -6.91 15.33
C PHE A 106 -12.92 -6.78 16.50
N ASN A 107 -13.39 -7.08 17.71
CA ASN A 107 -12.54 -7.17 18.89
C ASN A 107 -11.90 -8.58 18.95
N PRO A 108 -10.56 -8.69 18.94
CA PRO A 108 -9.90 -9.99 19.03
C PRO A 108 -10.20 -10.75 20.33
N VAL A 109 -10.51 -10.05 21.43
CA VAL A 109 -10.87 -10.67 22.73
C VAL A 109 -12.25 -11.34 22.66
N ASP A 110 -13.20 -10.73 21.95
CA ASP A 110 -14.57 -11.26 21.82
C ASP A 110 -14.60 -12.45 20.86
N ILE A 111 -13.80 -12.41 19.77
CA ILE A 111 -13.56 -13.59 18.90
C ILE A 111 -12.97 -14.75 19.71
N GLU A 112 -11.91 -14.50 20.48
CA GLU A 112 -11.24 -15.53 21.30
C GLU A 112 -12.20 -16.14 22.34
N THR A 113 -12.99 -15.30 22.99
CA THR A 113 -14.04 -15.71 23.94
C THR A 113 -15.09 -16.57 23.24
N ARG A 114 -15.54 -16.18 22.05
CA ARG A 114 -16.55 -16.93 21.30
C ARG A 114 -16.03 -18.29 20.82
N ILE A 115 -14.78 -18.38 20.38
CA ILE A 115 -14.13 -19.65 20.03
C ILE A 115 -14.12 -20.61 21.25
N LYS A 116 -13.78 -20.10 22.45
CA LYS A 116 -13.82 -20.88 23.70
C LYS A 116 -15.22 -21.35 24.10
N LEU A 117 -16.26 -20.56 23.79
CA LEU A 117 -17.67 -20.88 24.09
C LEU A 117 -18.34 -21.83 23.09
N THR A 118 -17.77 -22.02 21.90
CA THR A 118 -18.29 -22.99 20.92
C THR A 118 -18.19 -24.42 21.47
N THR A 119 -19.28 -25.18 21.45
CA THR A 119 -19.37 -26.52 22.07
C THR A 119 -19.03 -27.66 21.11
N ASN A 120 -19.42 -27.57 19.83
CA ASN A 120 -19.12 -28.59 18.82
C ASN A 120 -17.67 -28.44 18.32
N GLY A 121 -16.85 -29.48 18.49
CA GLY A 121 -15.45 -29.49 18.01
C GLY A 121 -15.30 -29.12 16.54
N ASN A 122 -16.23 -29.55 15.70
CA ASN A 122 -16.14 -29.46 14.24
C ASN A 122 -16.88 -28.25 13.61
N ASP A 123 -17.34 -27.30 14.43
CA ASP A 123 -17.98 -26.07 13.92
C ASP A 123 -16.91 -25.04 13.54
N TYR A 124 -16.68 -24.87 12.23
CA TYR A 124 -15.72 -23.91 11.67
C TYR A 124 -16.40 -22.74 10.94
N ARG A 125 -17.67 -22.46 11.25
CA ARG A 125 -18.41 -21.35 10.59
C ARG A 125 -17.82 -19.98 10.92
N LEU A 126 -17.28 -19.78 12.12
CA LEU A 126 -16.65 -18.52 12.53
C LEU A 126 -15.32 -18.25 11.78
N PRO A 127 -14.34 -19.16 11.71
CA PRO A 127 -13.18 -19.03 10.82
C PRO A 127 -13.55 -18.81 9.35
N THR A 128 -14.63 -19.45 8.88
CA THR A 128 -15.14 -19.26 7.51
C THR A 128 -15.71 -17.85 7.31
N LEU A 129 -16.48 -17.33 8.27
CA LEU A 129 -16.99 -15.96 8.24
C LEU A 129 -15.86 -14.93 8.21
N LEU A 130 -14.84 -15.10 9.05
CA LEU A 130 -13.69 -14.19 9.10
C LEU A 130 -12.87 -14.23 7.79
N PHE A 131 -12.69 -15.42 7.20
CA PHE A 131 -12.02 -15.58 5.90
C PHE A 131 -12.82 -14.94 4.75
N GLU A 132 -14.14 -15.15 4.71
CA GLU A 132 -15.02 -14.54 3.70
C GLU A 132 -14.99 -13.01 3.84
N ILE A 133 -15.18 -12.46 5.04
CA ILE A 133 -15.08 -11.00 5.26
C ILE A 133 -13.71 -10.46 4.83
N ALA A 134 -12.61 -11.09 5.25
CA ALA A 134 -11.27 -10.63 4.92
C ALA A 134 -11.01 -10.65 3.41
N SER A 135 -11.23 -11.78 2.74
CA SER A 135 -11.03 -11.93 1.28
C SER A 135 -12.06 -11.18 0.42
N GLU A 136 -13.13 -10.64 1.02
CA GLU A 136 -14.12 -9.81 0.32
C GLU A 136 -13.76 -8.32 0.28
N ARG A 137 -12.92 -7.84 1.20
CA ARG A 137 -12.54 -6.43 1.40
C ARG A 137 -11.63 -5.87 0.31
N SER A 138 -11.46 -4.54 0.33
CA SER A 138 -10.37 -3.86 -0.38
C SER A 138 -9.03 -4.15 0.30
N SER A 139 -7.94 -4.29 -0.46
CA SER A 139 -6.58 -4.46 0.09
C SER A 139 -6.14 -3.28 0.96
N ILE A 140 -6.65 -2.08 0.66
CA ILE A 140 -6.43 -0.82 1.40
C ILE A 140 -7.45 -0.56 2.53
N ALA A 141 -8.37 -1.48 2.80
CA ALA A 141 -9.27 -1.34 3.96
C ALA A 141 -8.46 -1.44 5.27
N PRO A 142 -8.91 -0.82 6.38
CA PRO A 142 -8.30 -1.01 7.69
C PRO A 142 -8.18 -2.51 8.06
N PRO A 143 -7.27 -2.90 8.96
CA PRO A 143 -7.21 -4.28 9.47
C PRO A 143 -8.57 -4.74 10.02
N LEU A 144 -8.90 -6.02 9.81
CA LEU A 144 -10.20 -6.58 10.24
C LEU A 144 -10.34 -6.68 11.77
N LEU A 145 -9.25 -6.55 12.51
CA LEU A 145 -9.23 -6.51 13.97
C LEU A 145 -8.94 -5.09 14.46
N ASN A 146 -9.62 -4.68 15.53
CA ASN A 146 -9.34 -3.44 16.26
C ASN A 146 -8.13 -3.63 17.19
N SER A 147 -7.29 -2.60 17.31
CA SER A 147 -6.25 -2.54 18.34
C SER A 147 -6.88 -2.63 19.74
N PRO A 148 -6.46 -3.57 20.61
CA PRO A 148 -6.99 -3.67 21.96
C PRO A 148 -6.54 -2.46 22.81
N PRO A 149 -7.34 -2.04 23.82
CA PRO A 149 -6.89 -1.04 24.79
C PRO A 149 -5.68 -1.55 25.59
N GLU A 150 -4.77 -0.64 25.93
CA GLU A 150 -3.44 -0.89 26.52
C GLU A 150 -3.42 -1.63 27.88
N THR A 151 -4.58 -1.94 28.45
CA THR A 151 -4.76 -2.42 29.84
C THR A 151 -4.98 -3.93 29.97
N ALA A 152 -4.95 -4.72 28.89
CA ALA A 152 -5.23 -6.16 28.91
C ALA A 152 -3.96 -7.02 29.15
N SER A 153 -3.71 -7.40 30.40
CA SER A 153 -2.54 -8.18 30.85
C SER A 153 -2.57 -9.70 30.57
N GLU A 154 -3.30 -10.15 29.54
CA GLU A 154 -3.43 -11.58 29.18
C GLU A 154 -3.07 -11.85 27.70
N PRO A 155 -2.54 -13.06 27.38
CA PRO A 155 -1.49 -13.25 26.38
C PRO A 155 -1.87 -12.87 24.95
N ALA A 156 -1.13 -11.93 24.36
CA ALA A 156 -1.31 -11.41 23.00
C ALA A 156 -1.10 -12.41 21.84
N ARG A 157 -0.70 -13.65 22.16
CA ARG A 157 -0.19 -14.69 21.25
C ARG A 157 -1.17 -15.13 20.16
N TYR A 158 -2.39 -15.54 20.51
CA TYR A 158 -3.37 -15.98 19.50
C TYR A 158 -3.91 -14.81 18.66
N ARG A 159 -3.87 -13.59 19.21
CA ARG A 159 -4.40 -12.37 18.57
C ARG A 159 -3.49 -11.95 17.40
N SER A 160 -2.17 -11.94 17.60
CA SER A 160 -1.21 -11.64 16.52
C SER A 160 -1.22 -12.68 15.40
N ALA A 161 -1.46 -13.96 15.72
CA ALA A 161 -1.63 -15.02 14.72
C ALA A 161 -2.92 -14.83 13.89
N LEU A 162 -4.04 -14.50 14.55
CA LEU A 162 -5.30 -14.19 13.89
C LEU A 162 -5.16 -12.98 12.97
N GLU A 163 -4.53 -11.91 13.45
CA GLU A 163 -4.31 -10.67 12.71
C GLU A 163 -3.50 -10.90 11.44
N LYS A 164 -2.36 -11.61 11.54
CA LYS A 164 -1.53 -11.97 10.39
C LYS A 164 -2.30 -12.76 9.32
N LEU A 165 -3.11 -13.75 9.74
CA LEU A 165 -3.91 -14.57 8.81
C LEU A 165 -5.03 -13.78 8.14
N LEU A 166 -5.72 -12.89 8.86
CA LEU A 166 -6.79 -12.07 8.29
C LEU A 166 -6.26 -10.96 7.38
N ASN A 167 -5.12 -10.35 7.74
CA ASN A 167 -4.44 -9.40 6.87
C ASN A 167 -3.94 -10.09 5.59
N ALA A 168 -3.39 -11.31 5.68
CA ALA A 168 -3.03 -12.11 4.50
C ALA A 168 -4.26 -12.47 3.64
N ALA A 169 -5.39 -12.84 4.25
CA ALA A 169 -6.65 -13.07 3.50
C ALA A 169 -7.14 -11.83 2.76
N GLN A 170 -6.98 -10.63 3.34
CA GLN A 170 -7.36 -9.35 2.71
C GLN A 170 -6.47 -8.98 1.50
N GLN A 171 -5.25 -9.51 1.40
CA GLN A 171 -4.38 -9.30 0.24
C GLN A 171 -4.60 -10.31 -0.90
N LEU A 172 -5.51 -11.27 -0.77
CA LEU A 172 -5.84 -12.24 -1.81
C LEU A 172 -6.61 -11.59 -2.98
N ASN A 173 -5.92 -11.21 -4.05
CA ASN A 173 -6.53 -10.53 -5.19
C ASN A 173 -6.60 -11.40 -6.46
N THR A 174 -7.80 -11.88 -6.83
CA THR A 174 -8.04 -12.64 -8.07
C THR A 174 -8.39 -11.77 -9.28
N ALA A 175 -8.57 -10.45 -9.12
CA ALA A 175 -9.08 -9.58 -10.19
C ALA A 175 -8.09 -9.37 -11.36
N SER A 176 -6.83 -9.76 -11.18
CA SER A 176 -5.72 -9.55 -12.12
C SER A 176 -5.49 -10.70 -13.11
N LEU A 177 -6.30 -11.77 -13.08
CA LEU A 177 -6.22 -12.91 -14.02
C LEU A 177 -6.44 -12.52 -15.51
N ALA A 178 -7.01 -11.34 -15.78
CA ALA A 178 -6.91 -10.70 -17.09
C ALA A 178 -5.47 -10.18 -17.30
N GLN A 179 -4.59 -11.04 -17.83
CA GLN A 179 -3.15 -10.79 -17.88
C GLN A 179 -2.77 -9.49 -18.60
N ARG A 180 -1.97 -8.69 -17.89
CA ARG A 180 -1.01 -7.78 -18.51
C ARG A 180 0.11 -8.60 -19.10
N THR A 181 0.35 -8.46 -20.40
CA THR A 181 1.41 -9.23 -21.05
C THR A 181 2.63 -8.38 -21.29
N PHE A 182 3.62 -8.50 -20.40
CA PHE A 182 4.98 -8.08 -20.72
C PHE A 182 5.52 -8.94 -21.88
N SER A 183 6.40 -8.37 -22.71
CA SER A 183 6.95 -9.06 -23.89
C SER A 183 7.84 -10.25 -23.53
N TRP A 184 8.37 -10.28 -22.31
CA TRP A 184 9.25 -11.33 -21.79
C TRP A 184 8.52 -12.40 -20.96
N VAL A 185 7.19 -12.41 -20.89
CA VAL A 185 6.43 -13.41 -20.09
C VAL A 185 5.93 -14.58 -20.95
N ASN A 186 6.21 -15.82 -20.50
CA ASN A 186 5.60 -17.02 -21.06
C ASN A 186 4.12 -17.09 -20.64
N LYS A 187 3.25 -16.57 -21.50
CA LYS A 187 1.81 -16.44 -21.24
C LYS A 187 1.14 -17.81 -21.03
N ALA A 188 1.54 -18.81 -21.79
CA ALA A 188 0.91 -20.14 -21.77
C ALA A 188 1.13 -20.83 -20.42
N LYS A 189 2.38 -20.89 -19.94
CA LYS A 189 2.71 -21.46 -18.62
C LYS A 189 2.11 -20.63 -17.48
N SER A 190 2.21 -19.31 -17.56
CA SER A 190 1.72 -18.39 -16.53
C SER A 190 0.20 -18.51 -16.29
N ASN A 191 -0.61 -18.62 -17.36
CA ASN A 191 -2.08 -18.73 -17.24
C ASN A 191 -2.54 -20.01 -16.51
N VAL A 192 -1.74 -21.07 -16.53
CA VAL A 192 -2.03 -22.33 -15.79
C VAL A 192 -1.61 -22.22 -14.32
N LEU A 193 -0.49 -21.54 -14.03
CA LEU A 193 0.14 -21.55 -12.71
C LEU A 193 -0.42 -20.49 -11.76
N ILE A 194 -0.74 -19.29 -12.25
CA ILE A 194 -1.32 -18.19 -11.44
C ILE A 194 -2.54 -18.62 -10.61
N PRO A 195 -3.62 -19.21 -11.17
CA PRO A 195 -4.78 -19.60 -10.37
C PRO A 195 -4.48 -20.75 -9.40
N THR A 196 -3.48 -21.58 -9.70
CA THR A 196 -3.00 -22.64 -8.80
C THR A 196 -2.30 -22.05 -7.56
N GLY A 197 -1.41 -21.06 -7.76
CA GLY A 197 -0.72 -20.35 -6.68
C GLY A 197 -1.69 -19.64 -5.72
N PHE A 198 -2.65 -18.88 -6.26
CA PHE A 198 -3.70 -18.24 -5.45
C PHE A 198 -4.59 -19.25 -4.70
N GLY A 199 -4.92 -20.39 -5.33
CA GLY A 199 -5.68 -21.47 -4.69
C GLY A 199 -4.97 -22.03 -3.46
N LEU A 200 -3.66 -22.31 -3.57
CA LEU A 200 -2.83 -22.82 -2.48
C LEU A 200 -2.65 -21.79 -1.35
N GLN A 201 -2.38 -20.52 -1.69
CA GLN A 201 -2.23 -19.44 -0.71
C GLN A 201 -3.52 -19.26 0.12
N ALA A 202 -4.67 -19.17 -0.57
CA ALA A 202 -5.97 -19.02 0.08
C ALA A 202 -6.36 -20.24 0.92
N PHE A 203 -6.09 -21.46 0.44
CA PHE A 203 -6.32 -22.69 1.21
C PHE A 203 -5.42 -22.76 2.45
N GLY A 204 -4.17 -22.31 2.35
CA GLY A 204 -3.23 -22.22 3.46
C GLY A 204 -3.72 -21.26 4.54
N ILE A 205 -4.17 -20.05 4.15
CA ILE A 205 -4.72 -19.06 5.08
C ILE A 205 -6.01 -19.57 5.74
N TYR A 206 -6.94 -20.13 4.94
CA TYR A 206 -8.19 -20.72 5.44
C TYR A 206 -7.94 -21.85 6.44
N SER A 207 -6.99 -22.74 6.14
CA SER A 207 -6.58 -23.82 7.03
C SER A 207 -5.92 -23.27 8.30
N GLY A 208 -5.08 -22.23 8.16
CA GLY A 208 -4.49 -21.47 9.27
C GLY A 208 -5.53 -21.00 10.29
N LEU A 209 -6.59 -20.34 9.80
CA LEU A 209 -7.70 -19.84 10.64
C LEU A 209 -8.45 -20.97 11.36
N ARG A 210 -8.59 -22.15 10.73
CA ARG A 210 -9.18 -23.34 11.39
C ARG A 210 -8.27 -23.91 12.48
N GLY A 211 -6.99 -24.12 12.19
CA GLY A 211 -6.06 -24.65 13.20
C GLY A 211 -5.88 -23.71 14.40
N LEU A 212 -5.97 -22.39 14.18
CA LEU A 212 -6.00 -21.41 15.27
C LEU A 212 -7.24 -21.57 16.16
N GLN A 213 -8.41 -21.88 15.60
CA GLN A 213 -9.60 -22.20 16.37
C GLN A 213 -9.37 -23.43 17.28
N ASP A 214 -8.78 -24.48 16.73
CA ASP A 214 -8.54 -25.72 17.47
C ASP A 214 -7.47 -25.55 18.57
N ALA A 215 -6.45 -24.75 18.31
CA ALA A 215 -5.42 -24.38 19.29
C ALA A 215 -5.98 -23.57 20.48
N ILE A 216 -6.88 -22.61 20.23
CA ILE A 216 -7.53 -21.81 21.30
C ILE A 216 -8.39 -22.69 22.22
N ARG A 217 -9.00 -23.76 21.68
CA ARG A 217 -9.89 -24.67 22.43
C ARG A 217 -9.09 -25.73 23.20
N ASN A 218 -8.08 -26.32 22.57
CA ASN A 218 -7.26 -27.37 23.15
C ASN A 218 -6.06 -26.79 23.94
N LYS A 219 -6.33 -26.29 25.15
CA LYS A 219 -5.38 -25.57 26.05
C LYS A 219 -3.99 -26.22 26.30
N ASN A 220 -3.77 -27.48 25.89
CA ASN A 220 -2.52 -28.23 26.11
C ASN A 220 -1.80 -28.72 24.83
N ALA A 221 -2.22 -28.31 23.62
CA ALA A 221 -1.67 -28.86 22.37
C ALA A 221 -0.68 -27.93 21.61
N TYR A 222 -0.36 -26.74 22.12
CA TYR A 222 0.28 -25.67 21.32
C TYR A 222 1.30 -24.79 22.09
N GLN A 223 1.97 -25.30 23.13
CA GLN A 223 2.77 -24.47 24.04
C GLN A 223 4.11 -23.91 23.48
N THR A 224 4.77 -24.54 22.50
CA THR A 224 6.21 -24.28 22.19
C THR A 224 6.53 -23.06 21.30
N VAL A 225 5.55 -22.40 20.67
CA VAL A 225 5.75 -21.78 19.33
C VAL A 225 5.95 -20.24 19.24
N PHE A 226 5.87 -19.42 20.30
CA PHE A 226 5.54 -17.98 20.10
C PHE A 226 6.12 -16.96 21.10
N ASN A 227 7.32 -17.19 21.65
CA ASN A 227 8.01 -16.19 22.49
C ASN A 227 9.27 -15.67 21.75
N GLY A 228 9.35 -14.35 21.51
CA GLY A 228 10.55 -13.69 20.96
C GLY A 228 10.34 -13.03 19.60
N ALA A 229 9.95 -11.75 19.59
CA ALA A 229 10.07 -10.85 18.44
C ALA A 229 9.96 -9.40 18.91
N SER A 230 10.97 -8.57 18.64
CA SER A 230 10.87 -7.11 18.79
C SER A 230 11.61 -6.35 17.69
N VAL A 231 10.90 -5.40 17.10
CA VAL A 231 11.35 -4.01 16.89
C VAL A 231 12.85 -3.77 16.62
N THR A 232 13.23 -3.85 15.34
CA THR A 232 13.95 -2.77 14.60
C THR A 232 13.91 -3.10 13.09
N ALA A 233 12.71 -3.01 12.48
CA ALA A 233 12.49 -3.34 11.07
C ALA A 233 11.92 -2.17 10.26
N GLU A 234 12.46 -0.96 10.44
CA GLU A 234 12.31 0.14 9.48
C GLU A 234 13.47 0.14 8.48
N LEU A 235 13.49 -0.88 7.60
CA LEU A 235 14.10 -0.89 6.25
C LEU A 235 14.02 -2.33 5.68
N ALA A 236 13.61 -2.47 4.41
CA ALA A 236 13.40 -3.73 3.67
C ALA A 236 12.21 -4.62 4.12
N SER A 237 11.04 -4.33 3.58
CA SER A 237 9.75 -5.03 3.80
C SER A 237 9.64 -6.45 3.20
N ILE A 238 10.75 -7.18 3.04
CA ILE A 238 10.80 -8.47 2.33
C ILE A 238 11.32 -9.61 3.24
N GLY A 239 12.22 -9.33 4.19
CA GLY A 239 12.84 -10.36 5.04
C GLY A 239 11.93 -10.99 6.11
N VAL A 240 10.83 -10.33 6.49
CA VAL A 240 9.92 -10.83 7.54
C VAL A 240 9.04 -12.00 7.03
N GLU A 241 8.92 -12.16 5.71
CA GLU A 241 8.13 -13.22 5.08
C GLU A 241 8.85 -14.59 5.04
N ALA A 242 9.83 -14.79 5.92
CA ALA A 242 10.46 -16.09 6.19
C ALA A 242 10.11 -16.70 7.57
N ALA A 243 9.20 -16.17 8.43
CA ALA A 243 8.98 -16.59 9.85
C ALA A 243 7.64 -17.29 10.38
N VAL A 244 6.99 -18.26 9.68
CA VAL A 244 5.83 -19.18 10.02
C VAL A 244 5.75 -20.64 9.38
N SER A 245 5.50 -20.89 8.07
CA SER A 245 5.12 -22.18 7.36
C SER A 245 5.82 -23.52 7.56
N ARG A 246 6.98 -23.66 8.20
CA ARG A 246 7.30 -24.95 8.84
C ARG A 246 6.09 -25.46 9.66
N GLN A 247 5.23 -24.53 10.10
CA GLN A 247 3.88 -24.73 10.63
C GLN A 247 2.80 -25.20 9.62
N ALA A 248 2.74 -24.67 8.39
CA ALA A 248 1.69 -24.96 7.40
C ALA A 248 1.71 -26.42 6.91
N MET A 249 2.90 -27.01 6.81
CA MET A 249 3.07 -28.39 6.31
C MET A 249 2.57 -29.47 7.30
N GLN A 250 2.40 -29.14 8.59
CA GLN A 250 1.68 -29.99 9.55
C GLN A 250 0.15 -29.87 9.39
N MET A 251 -0.35 -28.69 8.98
CA MET A 251 -1.79 -28.46 8.79
C MET A 251 -2.35 -29.16 7.55
N LEU A 252 -1.56 -29.25 6.46
CA LEU A 252 -1.92 -29.98 5.24
C LEU A 252 -2.21 -31.48 5.51
N LYS A 253 -1.50 -32.09 6.48
CA LYS A 253 -1.67 -33.51 6.83
C LYS A 253 -2.97 -33.83 7.60
N ALA A 254 -3.72 -32.83 8.08
CA ALA A 254 -4.99 -33.01 8.79
C ALA A 254 -6.23 -32.73 7.92
N GLY A 255 -6.05 -32.39 6.64
CA GLY A 255 -6.95 -31.47 5.92
C GLY A 255 -8.04 -32.04 4.99
N GLN A 256 -8.48 -33.30 5.09
CA GLN A 256 -9.54 -33.78 4.16
C GLN A 256 -10.88 -33.03 4.34
N SER A 257 -11.23 -32.64 5.57
CA SER A 257 -12.44 -31.86 5.88
C SER A 257 -12.27 -30.35 5.67
N SER A 258 -11.04 -29.82 5.72
CA SER A 258 -10.77 -28.40 5.46
C SER A 258 -10.93 -28.08 3.98
N LEU A 259 -10.43 -28.94 3.08
CA LEU A 259 -10.59 -28.74 1.63
C LEU A 259 -12.06 -28.74 1.20
N GLY A 260 -12.84 -29.75 1.62
CA GLY A 260 -14.27 -29.84 1.30
C GLY A 260 -15.12 -28.68 1.85
N SER A 261 -14.55 -27.88 2.76
CA SER A 261 -15.15 -26.64 3.25
C SER A 261 -14.61 -25.41 2.53
N PHE A 262 -13.30 -25.35 2.26
CA PHE A 262 -12.68 -24.30 1.46
C PHE A 262 -13.30 -24.21 0.07
N ALA A 263 -13.56 -25.35 -0.58
CA ALA A 263 -14.21 -25.45 -1.88
C ALA A 263 -15.64 -24.85 -1.92
N LYS A 264 -16.26 -24.59 -0.76
CA LYS A 264 -17.56 -23.91 -0.64
C LYS A 264 -17.44 -22.40 -0.48
N THR A 265 -16.24 -21.88 -0.18
CA THR A 265 -16.02 -20.44 0.00
C THR A 265 -16.19 -19.67 -1.31
N THR A 266 -16.60 -18.41 -1.22
CA THR A 266 -16.78 -17.56 -2.40
C THR A 266 -15.48 -17.40 -3.19
N PHE A 267 -14.34 -17.37 -2.51
CA PHE A 267 -13.01 -17.31 -3.13
C PHE A 267 -12.73 -18.54 -3.99
N ALA A 268 -12.89 -19.75 -3.45
CA ALA A 268 -12.69 -20.99 -4.19
C ALA A 268 -13.68 -21.14 -5.37
N LEU A 269 -14.94 -20.72 -5.18
CA LEU A 269 -15.95 -20.71 -6.25
C LEU A 269 -15.63 -19.69 -7.36
N ARG A 270 -15.04 -18.54 -7.03
CA ARG A 270 -14.55 -17.55 -8.02
C ARG A 270 -13.37 -18.10 -8.80
N LEU A 271 -12.37 -18.70 -8.14
CA LEU A 271 -11.27 -19.40 -8.82
C LEU A 271 -11.82 -20.47 -9.78
N GLY A 272 -12.70 -21.36 -9.29
CA GLY A 272 -13.32 -22.45 -10.05
C GLY A 272 -14.06 -22.03 -11.34
N ARG A 273 -14.44 -20.76 -11.46
CA ARG A 273 -15.11 -20.19 -12.65
C ARG A 273 -14.17 -19.42 -13.58
N GLY A 274 -12.93 -19.14 -13.17
CA GLY A 274 -11.99 -18.29 -13.91
C GLY A 274 -11.19 -18.99 -15.01
N SER A 275 -11.05 -20.32 -14.95
CA SER A 275 -10.46 -21.14 -16.04
C SER A 275 -10.83 -22.62 -15.84
N GLY A 276 -11.17 -23.33 -16.92
CA GLY A 276 -11.86 -24.63 -16.86
C GLY A 276 -11.03 -25.86 -16.47
N LEU A 277 -9.96 -25.75 -15.67
CA LEU A 277 -8.96 -26.82 -15.44
C LEU A 277 -8.75 -27.20 -13.95
N ILE A 278 -9.69 -26.90 -13.06
CA ILE A 278 -9.43 -26.80 -11.61
C ILE A 278 -9.65 -28.12 -10.81
N ALA A 279 -9.84 -29.25 -11.49
CA ALA A 279 -9.94 -30.55 -10.81
C ALA A 279 -8.65 -30.98 -10.08
N SER A 280 -7.48 -30.62 -10.59
CA SER A 280 -6.15 -31.03 -10.07
C SER A 280 -5.68 -30.22 -8.85
N VAL A 281 -6.01 -28.93 -8.77
CA VAL A 281 -5.64 -28.05 -7.64
C VAL A 281 -6.18 -28.59 -6.31
N LEU A 282 -7.30 -29.30 -6.36
CA LEU A 282 -7.95 -29.91 -5.19
C LEU A 282 -7.33 -31.24 -4.74
N THR A 283 -6.50 -31.92 -5.55
CA THR A 283 -5.89 -33.21 -5.15
C THR A 283 -4.41 -33.11 -4.80
N LEU A 284 -3.68 -32.15 -5.42
CA LEU A 284 -2.23 -31.98 -5.28
C LEU A 284 -1.67 -32.05 -3.84
N PRO A 285 -2.30 -31.45 -2.80
CA PRO A 285 -1.80 -31.57 -1.42
C PRO A 285 -1.75 -33.02 -0.90
N PHE A 286 -2.64 -33.89 -1.37
CA PHE A 286 -2.73 -35.28 -0.93
C PHE A 286 -1.77 -36.20 -1.67
N ASP A 287 -1.51 -35.95 -2.96
CA ASP A 287 -0.51 -36.69 -3.74
C ASP A 287 0.90 -36.50 -3.16
N ILE A 288 1.22 -35.30 -2.66
CA ILE A 288 2.47 -34.98 -1.95
C ILE A 288 2.53 -35.68 -0.58
N VAL A 289 1.42 -35.72 0.17
CA VAL A 289 1.39 -36.42 1.47
C VAL A 289 1.55 -37.93 1.30
N ALA A 290 0.95 -38.53 0.27
CA ALA A 290 1.12 -39.94 -0.05
C ALA A 290 2.58 -40.30 -0.37
N ALA A 291 3.29 -39.43 -1.12
CA ALA A 291 4.72 -39.60 -1.35
C ALA A 291 5.54 -39.52 -0.05
N VAL A 292 5.23 -38.57 0.85
CA VAL A 292 5.91 -38.43 2.14
C VAL A 292 5.66 -39.62 3.08
N ASP A 293 4.46 -40.19 3.08
CA ASP A 293 4.16 -41.38 3.89
C ASP A 293 4.79 -42.66 3.30
N ALA A 294 5.05 -42.72 1.99
CA ALA A 294 5.92 -43.74 1.38
C ALA A 294 7.39 -43.60 1.85
N PHE A 295 7.93 -42.38 1.95
CA PHE A 295 9.26 -42.15 2.55
C PHE A 295 9.32 -42.53 4.05
N LYS A 296 8.24 -42.29 4.82
CA LYS A 296 8.15 -42.79 6.21
C LYS A 296 8.02 -44.31 6.31
N ALA A 297 7.44 -44.98 5.31
CA ALA A 297 7.42 -46.43 5.24
C ALA A 297 8.81 -47.00 4.91
N ALA A 298 9.62 -46.30 4.12
CA ALA A 298 11.03 -46.64 3.89
C ALA A 298 11.91 -46.42 5.13
N ALA A 299 11.62 -45.39 5.95
CA ALA A 299 12.36 -45.07 7.18
C ALA A 299 12.05 -45.99 8.39
N LYS A 300 11.28 -47.08 8.21
CA LYS A 300 10.70 -47.87 9.32
C LYS A 300 11.58 -48.99 9.89
N THR A 301 12.89 -48.96 9.67
CA THR A 301 13.87 -49.82 10.34
C THR A 301 14.43 -49.13 11.60
N THR A 302 14.41 -49.86 12.72
CA THR A 302 14.64 -49.45 14.13
C THR A 302 16.02 -48.82 14.41
N GLY A 303 16.25 -47.96 15.42
CA GLY A 303 15.48 -47.42 16.56
C GLY A 303 16.47 -46.89 17.63
N LYS A 304 16.15 -46.24 18.76
CA LYS A 304 14.87 -45.71 19.28
C LYS A 304 15.15 -44.68 20.42
N ASP A 305 14.18 -43.79 20.67
CA ASP A 305 14.00 -42.95 21.88
C ASP A 305 14.83 -41.66 22.08
N ALA A 306 15.89 -41.38 21.32
CA ALA A 306 16.64 -40.10 21.42
C ALA A 306 16.26 -39.02 20.38
N THR A 307 15.68 -39.42 19.25
CA THR A 307 15.36 -38.53 18.11
C THR A 307 14.04 -37.76 18.26
N ASP A 308 13.14 -38.20 19.13
CA ASP A 308 11.74 -37.73 19.14
C ASP A 308 11.55 -36.36 19.84
N HIS A 309 12.54 -35.88 20.59
CA HIS A 309 12.45 -34.61 21.33
C HIS A 309 13.14 -33.41 20.68
N TYR A 310 14.15 -33.62 19.82
CA TYR A 310 14.83 -32.51 19.12
C TYR A 310 14.04 -31.95 17.91
N VAL A 311 13.20 -32.78 17.27
CA VAL A 311 12.45 -32.38 16.07
C VAL A 311 11.20 -31.52 16.38
N SER A 312 10.76 -31.49 17.64
CA SER A 312 9.48 -30.88 18.05
C SER A 312 9.52 -29.38 18.32
N ALA A 313 10.72 -28.76 18.43
CA ALA A 313 10.87 -27.33 18.68
C ALA A 313 11.27 -26.50 17.44
N ALA A 314 11.79 -27.12 16.38
CA ALA A 314 12.43 -26.44 15.24
C ALA A 314 11.50 -26.06 14.06
N LEU A 315 10.18 -25.91 14.30
CA LEU A 315 9.16 -25.82 13.23
C LEU A 315 8.21 -24.60 13.32
N SER A 316 8.69 -23.40 12.94
CA SER A 316 7.84 -22.23 12.56
C SER A 316 8.53 -21.09 11.72
N VAL A 317 8.67 -21.21 10.36
CA VAL A 317 9.25 -20.24 9.32
C VAL A 317 8.49 -20.22 7.90
N THR A 318 8.19 -19.08 7.17
CA THR A 318 6.85 -18.47 6.69
C THR A 318 5.89 -19.04 5.63
N SER A 319 4.58 -18.85 5.91
CA SER A 319 3.40 -19.20 5.09
C SER A 319 2.95 -18.12 4.11
N ALA A 320 3.91 -17.63 3.33
CA ALA A 320 3.68 -16.98 2.04
C ALA A 320 4.55 -17.66 0.98
N SER A 321 5.83 -17.91 1.29
CA SER A 321 6.79 -18.61 0.42
C SER A 321 6.42 -20.07 0.09
N MET A 322 5.70 -20.79 0.97
CA MET A 322 5.42 -22.22 0.74
C MET A 322 4.56 -22.52 -0.49
N SER A 323 3.66 -21.62 -0.92
CA SER A 323 2.90 -21.82 -2.16
C SER A 323 3.79 -21.71 -3.40
N VAL A 324 4.79 -20.82 -3.35
CA VAL A 324 5.78 -20.62 -4.41
C VAL A 324 6.76 -21.79 -4.45
N MET A 325 7.24 -22.26 -3.30
CA MET A 325 8.10 -23.45 -3.21
C MET A 325 7.39 -24.75 -3.61
N ILE A 326 6.10 -24.95 -3.26
CA ILE A 326 5.34 -26.12 -3.75
C ILE A 326 5.09 -26.01 -5.25
N GLY A 327 4.81 -24.80 -5.77
CA GLY A 327 4.73 -24.53 -7.20
C GLY A 327 6.03 -24.82 -7.95
N ALA A 328 7.17 -24.38 -7.42
CA ALA A 328 8.51 -24.59 -8.00
C ALA A 328 8.99 -26.05 -7.88
N ALA A 329 8.81 -26.69 -6.72
CA ALA A 329 9.23 -28.08 -6.51
C ALA A 329 8.39 -29.07 -7.34
N ALA A 330 7.11 -28.77 -7.61
CA ALA A 330 6.30 -29.55 -8.55
C ALA A 330 6.79 -29.47 -10.00
N LEU A 331 7.53 -28.41 -10.37
CA LEU A 331 8.13 -28.23 -11.70
C LEU A 331 9.49 -28.96 -11.83
N ALA A 332 10.13 -29.34 -10.73
CA ALA A 332 11.49 -29.91 -10.72
C ALA A 332 11.56 -31.45 -10.84
N GLY A 333 10.43 -32.17 -10.80
CA GLY A 333 10.35 -33.60 -11.16
C GLY A 333 11.24 -34.58 -10.37
N PHE A 334 10.84 -34.94 -9.15
CA PHE A 334 11.34 -36.11 -8.38
C PHE A 334 12.87 -36.36 -8.36
N SER A 335 13.65 -35.54 -7.64
CA SER A 335 14.89 -36.05 -7.00
C SER A 335 15.36 -35.29 -5.74
N SER A 336 15.36 -36.01 -4.61
CA SER A 336 16.22 -35.88 -3.40
C SER A 336 16.49 -34.53 -2.71
N ALA A 337 15.95 -34.34 -1.48
CA ALA A 337 16.62 -33.71 -0.31
C ALA A 337 15.83 -33.94 1.02
N GLY A 338 16.46 -33.72 2.18
CA GLY A 338 15.89 -33.86 3.55
C GLY A 338 16.25 -32.69 4.51
N PRO A 339 15.82 -32.69 5.81
CA PRO A 339 15.60 -31.44 6.60
C PRO A 339 16.52 -31.17 7.84
N VAL A 340 16.56 -29.90 8.39
CA VAL A 340 16.75 -29.49 9.85
C VAL A 340 16.79 -27.93 10.12
N GLY A 341 16.77 -27.45 11.40
CA GLY A 341 17.01 -26.05 11.94
C GLY A 341 17.10 -26.03 13.51
N LEU A 342 17.05 -24.95 14.33
CA LEU A 342 16.75 -23.49 14.22
C LEU A 342 16.99 -22.73 15.59
N ALA A 343 16.92 -21.36 15.65
CA ALA A 343 16.63 -20.43 16.81
C ALA A 343 17.77 -19.66 17.59
N ALA A 344 17.50 -18.70 18.51
CA ALA A 344 17.12 -17.25 18.35
C ALA A 344 16.89 -16.46 19.71
N GLY A 345 17.15 -15.13 19.78
CA GLY A 345 16.62 -14.16 20.80
C GLY A 345 17.61 -13.08 21.35
N LEU A 346 17.26 -11.90 21.90
CA LEU A 346 15.96 -11.29 22.27
C LEU A 346 16.09 -9.79 22.77
N ILE A 347 15.71 -8.78 21.95
CA ILE A 347 15.17 -7.41 22.30
C ILE A 347 16.23 -6.33 22.79
N LEU A 348 15.90 -5.00 22.89
CA LEU A 348 16.68 -3.86 23.50
C LEU A 348 16.10 -2.37 23.17
N ALA A 349 16.44 -1.17 23.83
CA ALA A 349 15.97 0.32 23.64
C ALA A 349 16.16 1.55 24.74
N VAL A 350 15.59 2.81 24.61
CA VAL A 350 15.40 4.22 25.29
C VAL A 350 15.97 4.98 26.58
N GLY A 351 16.39 6.26 26.40
CA GLY A 351 16.14 7.53 27.18
C GLY A 351 17.38 8.30 27.72
N SER A 352 17.40 9.61 28.06
CA SER A 352 16.49 10.76 27.79
C SER A 352 17.22 12.15 27.90
N GLN A 353 16.61 13.31 27.58
CA GLN A 353 17.22 14.66 27.43
C GLN A 353 17.35 15.57 28.70
N ILE A 354 18.15 16.64 28.51
CA ILE A 354 17.87 18.09 28.73
C ILE A 354 18.53 18.87 29.89
N TRP A 355 18.90 20.11 29.55
CA TRP A 355 19.09 21.35 30.33
C TRP A 355 20.37 21.70 31.13
N GLY A 356 20.96 22.85 30.77
CA GLY A 356 21.85 23.67 31.59
C GLY A 356 22.12 25.04 30.96
N ALA A 357 21.55 26.12 31.50
CA ALA A 357 21.72 27.49 31.00
C ALA A 357 21.62 28.56 32.12
N ILE A 358 22.44 28.40 33.16
CA ILE A 358 22.70 29.33 34.27
C ILE A 358 24.18 29.10 34.66
N ARG A 359 25.08 30.07 34.81
CA ARG A 359 25.11 31.47 34.29
C ARG A 359 26.57 31.93 34.22
N GLU A 360 26.92 32.75 33.21
CA GLU A 360 28.30 33.04 32.75
C GLU A 360 29.26 33.76 33.73
N VAL A 361 28.91 33.87 35.01
CA VAL A 361 29.78 34.37 36.10
C VAL A 361 29.94 33.34 37.23
N ASP A 362 29.02 32.37 37.38
CA ASP A 362 29.34 31.09 38.04
C ASP A 362 30.29 30.26 37.15
N GLU A 363 30.18 30.40 35.82
CA GLU A 363 30.93 29.62 34.82
C GLU A 363 32.47 29.73 34.86
N ILE A 364 33.03 30.70 35.59
CA ILE A 364 34.49 30.76 35.86
C ILE A 364 34.85 30.11 37.21
N ASP A 365 33.92 30.16 38.18
CA ASP A 365 34.05 29.69 39.56
C ASP A 365 33.68 28.19 39.72
N ASP A 366 32.81 27.68 38.83
CA ASP A 366 32.39 26.27 38.71
C ASP A 366 33.50 25.36 38.18
N TYR A 367 34.36 25.89 37.30
CA TYR A 367 35.35 25.10 36.55
C TYR A 367 36.76 25.17 37.13
N ILE A 368 37.09 26.21 37.90
CA ILE A 368 38.35 26.30 38.65
C ILE A 368 38.14 26.91 40.04
N THR A 369 38.59 26.21 41.09
CA THR A 369 38.59 26.76 42.45
C THR A 369 39.61 27.89 42.58
N LEU A 370 39.13 29.13 42.52
CA LEU A 370 39.93 30.34 42.71
C LEU A 370 40.25 30.56 44.20
N THR A 371 41.51 30.86 44.53
CA THR A 371 41.88 31.31 45.88
C THR A 371 41.21 32.65 46.21
N VAL A 372 41.11 32.99 47.50
CA VAL A 372 40.46 34.24 47.97
C VAL A 372 41.04 35.50 47.30
N HIS A 373 42.32 35.48 46.90
CA HIS A 373 42.97 36.59 46.19
C HIS A 373 42.71 36.55 44.67
N GLU A 374 42.69 35.37 44.04
CA GLU A 374 42.34 35.21 42.62
C GLU A 374 40.85 35.51 42.36
N ARG A 375 39.94 35.12 43.25
CA ARG A 375 38.48 35.33 43.12
C ARG A 375 38.14 36.83 43.19
N LEU A 376 38.79 37.56 44.10
CA LEU A 376 38.68 39.02 44.19
C LEU A 376 39.23 39.73 42.94
N ARG A 377 40.35 39.25 42.39
CA ARG A 377 41.03 39.83 41.21
C ARG A 377 40.35 39.47 39.88
N THR A 378 39.78 38.27 39.76
CA THR A 378 39.06 37.80 38.57
C THR A 378 37.67 38.42 38.50
N GLY A 379 36.98 38.55 39.64
CA GLY A 379 35.77 39.37 39.75
C GLY A 379 36.02 40.85 39.43
N TRP A 380 37.16 41.39 39.87
CA TRP A 380 37.61 42.75 39.52
C TRP A 380 37.88 42.89 38.01
N PHE A 381 38.49 41.90 37.34
CA PHE A 381 38.72 41.94 35.91
C PHE A 381 37.46 41.76 35.06
N ALA A 382 36.56 40.84 35.42
CA ALA A 382 35.25 40.69 34.77
C ALA A 382 34.40 41.97 34.90
N PHE A 383 34.44 42.64 36.05
CA PHE A 383 33.77 43.93 36.30
C PHE A 383 34.29 45.09 35.43
N TRP A 384 35.58 45.08 35.10
CA TRP A 384 36.22 46.11 34.26
C TRP A 384 36.33 45.73 32.77
N THR A 385 35.72 44.62 32.33
CA THR A 385 35.91 44.04 30.98
C THR A 385 37.39 43.80 30.60
N ILE A 386 38.22 43.49 31.60
CA ILE A 386 39.63 43.17 31.45
C ILE A 386 39.77 41.64 31.36
N SER A 387 40.59 41.14 30.45
CA SER A 387 40.90 39.72 30.36
C SER A 387 41.65 39.24 31.62
N PRO A 388 41.26 38.13 32.28
CA PRO A 388 42.04 37.57 33.38
C PRO A 388 43.50 37.25 33.00
N ASP A 389 44.37 37.12 34.01
CA ASP A 389 45.79 36.82 33.85
C ASP A 389 46.04 35.52 33.08
N ASP A 390 47.14 35.41 32.32
CA ASP A 390 47.39 34.28 31.39
C ASP A 390 47.34 32.88 32.05
N ASP A 391 47.75 32.72 33.31
CA ASP A 391 47.60 31.44 34.05
C ASP A 391 46.13 31.12 34.36
N ILE A 392 45.37 32.13 34.80
CA ILE A 392 43.94 32.00 35.07
C ILE A 392 43.19 31.77 33.76
N GLN A 393 43.56 32.47 32.67
CA GLN A 393 43.02 32.24 31.33
C GLN A 393 43.38 30.87 30.77
N ALA A 394 44.59 30.35 31.00
CA ALA A 394 44.97 29.01 30.57
C ALA A 394 44.16 27.94 31.33
N ARG A 395 44.11 28.04 32.66
CA ARG A 395 43.33 27.14 33.54
C ARG A 395 41.83 27.22 33.27
N TYR A 396 41.29 28.43 33.07
CA TYR A 396 39.91 28.66 32.65
C TYR A 396 39.64 28.16 31.24
N THR A 397 40.53 28.38 30.27
CA THR A 397 40.35 27.89 28.89
C THR A 397 40.36 26.36 28.83
N VAL A 398 41.24 25.69 29.59
CA VAL A 398 41.22 24.23 29.76
C VAL A 398 39.92 23.80 30.42
N ALA A 399 39.58 24.33 31.59
CA ALA A 399 38.46 23.84 32.38
C ALA A 399 37.08 24.19 31.75
N LYS A 400 36.93 25.37 31.17
CA LYS A 400 35.78 25.77 30.34
C LYS A 400 35.65 24.89 29.12
N ALA A 401 36.72 24.65 28.36
CA ALA A 401 36.63 23.74 27.21
C ALA A 401 36.32 22.30 27.63
N THR A 402 36.88 21.82 28.75
CA THR A 402 36.53 20.51 29.34
C THR A 402 35.03 20.44 29.67
N ALA A 403 34.49 21.49 30.30
CA ALA A 403 33.11 21.51 30.74
C ALA A 403 32.11 21.82 29.61
N GLU A 404 32.42 22.70 28.67
CA GLU A 404 31.67 22.94 27.45
C GLU A 404 31.58 21.66 26.61
N HIS A 405 32.70 20.94 26.45
CA HIS A 405 32.73 19.66 25.76
C HIS A 405 31.95 18.57 26.51
N THR A 406 32.10 18.48 27.85
CA THR A 406 31.28 17.58 28.70
C THR A 406 29.79 17.89 28.55
N LYS A 407 29.42 19.17 28.59
CA LYS A 407 28.06 19.66 28.46
C LYS A 407 27.51 19.43 27.05
N GLN A 408 28.34 19.53 26.01
CA GLN A 408 27.98 19.24 24.62
C GLN A 408 27.75 17.75 24.40
N LEU A 409 28.68 16.88 24.85
CA LEU A 409 28.50 15.42 24.81
C LEU A 409 27.25 15.00 25.57
N ARG A 410 27.07 15.52 26.80
CA ARG A 410 25.88 15.28 27.59
C ARG A 410 24.64 15.79 26.83
N ALA A 411 24.60 17.03 26.37
CA ALA A 411 23.46 17.60 25.64
C ALA A 411 23.12 16.85 24.34
N ASN A 412 24.12 16.33 23.62
CA ASN A 412 23.91 15.53 22.41
C ASN A 412 23.37 14.14 22.73
N ALA A 413 23.96 13.45 23.70
CA ALA A 413 23.47 12.17 24.20
C ALA A 413 22.02 12.34 24.66
N LEU A 414 21.80 13.27 25.59
CA LEU A 414 20.50 13.75 26.02
C LEU A 414 19.57 13.96 24.80
N ALA A 415 19.93 14.83 23.83
CA ALA A 415 19.15 15.16 22.61
C ALA A 415 18.66 13.93 21.84
N LEU A 416 19.57 13.02 21.50
CA LEU A 416 19.25 11.75 20.83
C LEU A 416 18.18 10.97 21.60
N LEU A 417 18.27 10.97 22.93
CA LEU A 417 17.52 10.07 23.78
C LEU A 417 16.07 10.48 24.14
N GLN A 418 15.65 11.75 23.95
CA GLN A 418 14.20 12.05 23.75
C GLN A 418 13.88 12.41 22.28
N GLY A 419 14.86 12.28 21.38
CA GLY A 419 14.70 12.41 19.94
C GLY A 419 14.66 11.04 19.26
N THR A 420 15.57 10.82 18.32
CA THR A 420 15.62 9.65 17.43
C THR A 420 15.88 8.32 18.12
N LEU A 421 16.47 8.32 19.32
CA LEU A 421 16.73 7.13 20.14
C LEU A 421 15.75 6.99 21.31
N LYS A 422 14.67 7.81 21.33
CA LYS A 422 13.62 7.77 22.35
C LYS A 422 12.77 6.49 22.33
N ASP A 423 12.91 5.64 21.32
CA ASP A 423 12.29 4.30 21.32
C ASP A 423 13.36 3.19 21.14
N SER A 424 14.69 3.51 21.29
CA SER A 424 15.81 2.59 20.97
C SER A 424 17.19 2.67 21.71
N THR A 425 17.49 3.55 22.69
CA THR A 425 18.75 3.46 23.53
C THR A 425 18.65 3.87 25.02
N GLU A 426 18.93 3.03 26.05
CA GLU A 426 18.67 3.21 27.52
C GLU A 426 19.61 4.19 28.19
N ALA A 427 20.87 4.12 27.77
CA ALA A 427 21.92 5.00 28.23
C ALA A 427 22.90 5.21 27.09
N ILE A 428 23.51 6.38 27.07
CA ILE A 428 24.65 6.69 26.22
C ILE A 428 25.86 6.88 27.13
N VAL A 429 26.92 6.12 26.88
CA VAL A 429 28.19 6.22 27.62
C VAL A 429 29.24 6.82 26.70
N ASN A 430 29.78 7.98 27.07
CA ASN A 430 30.84 8.66 26.32
C ASN A 430 32.20 8.37 26.96
N GLY A 431 33.21 8.12 26.15
CA GLY A 431 34.58 7.91 26.61
C GLY A 431 35.19 9.15 27.27
N LYS A 432 36.23 8.94 28.08
CA LYS A 432 36.98 10.00 28.75
C LYS A 432 37.84 10.75 27.75
N PHE A 433 37.93 12.07 27.95
CA PHE A 433 38.77 12.96 27.16
C PHE A 433 39.52 13.94 28.07
N GLY A 434 40.71 14.34 27.63
CA GLY A 434 41.49 15.45 28.16
C GLY A 434 41.39 16.69 27.26
N VAL A 435 41.87 17.82 27.79
CA VAL A 435 41.99 19.08 27.06
C VAL A 435 43.39 19.62 27.21
N GLU A 436 44.12 19.65 26.11
CA GLU A 436 45.47 20.22 26.00
C GLU A 436 45.42 21.61 25.38
N LEU A 437 46.41 22.44 25.66
CA LEU A 437 46.55 23.77 25.06
C LEU A 437 47.52 23.73 23.87
N GLU A 438 46.98 23.82 22.66
CA GLU A 438 47.77 23.89 21.43
C GLU A 438 48.09 25.35 21.08
N GLN A 439 49.38 25.63 20.86
CA GLN A 439 49.86 26.96 20.49
C GLN A 439 49.85 27.11 18.96
N VAL A 440 48.93 27.94 18.43
CA VAL A 440 48.74 28.12 16.98
C VAL A 440 49.26 29.47 16.52
N THR A 441 50.22 29.45 15.60
CA THR A 441 50.76 30.64 14.94
C THR A 441 49.91 31.00 13.72
N TYR A 442 49.51 32.27 13.62
CA TYR A 442 48.77 32.82 12.49
C TYR A 442 49.35 34.17 12.07
N ASN A 443 49.40 34.40 10.75
CA ASN A 443 49.87 35.67 10.22
C ASN A 443 48.76 36.72 10.40
N THR A 444 49.06 37.80 11.12
CA THR A 444 48.16 38.93 11.32
C THR A 444 48.83 40.24 10.90
N TRP A 445 48.09 41.35 10.98
CA TRP A 445 48.49 42.66 10.49
C TRP A 445 48.21 43.73 11.55
N ASN A 446 49.19 44.58 11.83
CA ASN A 446 48.99 45.71 12.71
C ASN A 446 48.28 46.85 11.96
N TRP A 447 47.02 47.10 12.31
CA TRP A 447 46.17 48.14 11.72
C TRP A 447 46.76 49.55 11.78
N TRP A 448 47.62 49.85 12.77
CA TRP A 448 48.18 51.19 12.98
C TRP A 448 49.56 51.41 12.36
N THR A 449 50.35 50.35 12.13
CA THR A 449 51.71 50.46 11.56
C THR A 449 51.85 49.88 10.16
N GLY A 450 50.89 49.08 9.70
CA GLY A 450 50.91 48.51 8.36
C GLY A 450 51.90 47.35 8.16
N GLU A 451 52.31 46.67 9.24
CA GLU A 451 53.22 45.54 9.18
C GLU A 451 52.51 44.20 9.42
N ARG A 452 52.92 43.18 8.65
CA ARG A 452 52.54 41.79 8.90
C ARG A 452 53.45 41.18 9.94
N TYR A 453 52.89 40.57 10.98
CA TYR A 453 53.63 39.85 11.99
C TYR A 453 52.96 38.52 12.31
N GLN A 454 53.74 37.57 12.83
CA GLN A 454 53.20 36.30 13.29
C GLN A 454 52.69 36.49 14.71
N ALA A 455 51.37 36.41 14.89
CA ALA A 455 50.76 36.31 16.21
C ALA A 455 50.59 34.84 16.57
N THR A 456 50.64 34.54 17.86
CA THR A 456 50.47 33.18 18.35
C THR A 456 49.36 33.18 19.37
N ARG A 457 48.34 32.34 19.18
CA ARG A 457 47.20 32.20 20.09
C ARG A 457 47.10 30.76 20.55
N VAL A 458 46.90 30.60 21.85
CA VAL A 458 46.68 29.30 22.47
C VAL A 458 45.21 28.93 22.32
N ARG A 459 44.90 27.69 21.92
CA ARG A 459 43.54 27.14 21.83
C ARG A 459 43.44 25.79 22.53
N PRO A 460 42.27 25.42 23.09
CA PRO A 460 42.04 24.07 23.58
C PRO A 460 42.00 23.09 22.41
N ARG A 461 42.59 21.92 22.63
CA ARG A 461 42.57 20.74 21.75
C ARG A 461 42.12 19.56 22.60
N ILE A 462 41.05 18.90 22.17
CA ILE A 462 40.57 17.66 22.82
C ILE A 462 41.52 16.52 22.46
N THR A 463 41.88 15.70 23.45
CA THR A 463 42.63 14.46 23.30
C THR A 463 41.86 13.34 23.99
N ASP A 464 41.53 12.28 23.27
CA ASP A 464 40.84 11.13 23.86
C ASP A 464 41.80 10.33 24.77
N SER A 465 41.26 9.71 25.82
CA SER A 465 42.05 9.00 26.83
C SER A 465 41.56 7.56 27.03
N ASP A 466 42.44 6.71 27.57
CA ASP A 466 42.21 5.27 27.71
C ASP A 466 41.14 4.94 28.77
N ASP A 467 40.09 4.22 28.36
CA ASP A 467 39.00 3.78 29.22
C ASP A 467 39.10 2.32 29.68
N PHE A 468 38.71 2.08 30.93
CA PHE A 468 38.44 0.75 31.48
C PHE A 468 37.08 0.79 32.15
N ILE A 469 36.08 0.11 31.55
CA ILE A 469 34.71 0.09 32.03
C ILE A 469 34.21 -1.36 32.01
N ASP A 470 33.79 -1.87 33.17
CA ASP A 470 33.02 -3.09 33.27
C ASP A 470 31.59 -2.71 33.65
N ALA A 471 30.64 -2.98 32.76
CA ALA A 471 29.23 -2.67 32.94
C ALA A 471 28.34 -3.91 32.83
N HIS A 472 28.90 -5.11 33.04
CA HIS A 472 28.19 -6.39 32.99
C HIS A 472 26.80 -6.34 33.67
N ASP A 473 26.75 -5.79 34.88
CA ASP A 473 25.56 -5.72 35.74
C ASP A 473 24.61 -4.54 35.42
N GLY A 474 24.94 -3.70 34.43
CA GLY A 474 24.16 -2.54 34.01
C GLY A 474 24.89 -1.19 34.14
N VAL A 475 24.39 -0.19 33.41
CA VAL A 475 24.89 1.19 33.48
C VAL A 475 24.15 1.98 34.57
N THR A 476 24.89 2.57 35.50
CA THR A 476 24.33 3.36 36.61
C THR A 476 24.73 4.83 36.51
N ALA A 477 24.26 5.66 37.44
CA ALA A 477 24.67 7.07 37.51
C ALA A 477 26.15 7.26 37.90
N ASP A 478 26.77 6.21 38.46
CA ASP A 478 28.19 6.18 38.83
C ASP A 478 29.10 5.68 37.69
N THR A 479 28.53 5.17 36.59
CA THR A 479 29.29 4.74 35.42
C THR A 479 29.94 5.95 34.72
N PRO A 480 31.27 5.97 34.50
CA PRO A 480 31.95 7.11 33.89
C PRO A 480 31.38 7.47 32.51
N GLY A 481 31.05 8.75 32.30
CA GLY A 481 30.55 9.25 31.01
C GLY A 481 29.11 8.88 30.65
N ALA A 482 28.39 8.19 31.52
CA ALA A 482 27.02 7.73 31.29
C ALA A 482 25.95 8.84 31.37
N VAL A 483 24.95 8.71 30.50
CA VAL A 483 23.76 9.55 30.43
C VAL A 483 22.54 8.63 30.35
N LEU A 484 21.69 8.65 31.38
CA LEU A 484 20.64 7.64 31.62
C LEU A 484 19.24 8.01 31.10
N GLY A 485 18.41 6.98 30.99
CA GLY A 485 17.09 7.03 30.38
C GLY A 485 15.94 6.37 31.08
N THR A 486 14.94 6.03 30.27
CA THR A 486 13.73 5.32 30.71
C THR A 486 13.96 3.82 30.53
N SER A 487 14.58 3.22 31.54
CA SER A 487 14.77 1.77 31.57
C SER A 487 13.44 1.01 31.47
N ALA A 488 13.52 -0.19 30.93
CA ALA A 488 12.50 -1.22 30.80
C ALA A 488 13.22 -2.51 30.38
N GLU A 489 12.48 -3.61 30.23
CA GLU A 489 13.10 -4.82 29.69
C GLU A 489 13.57 -4.56 28.26
N HIS A 490 12.72 -4.09 27.35
CA HIS A 490 13.15 -3.75 25.99
C HIS A 490 14.09 -2.54 25.90
N LYS A 491 15.02 -2.25 26.85
CA LYS A 491 15.94 -1.10 26.86
C LYS A 491 17.49 -1.43 26.86
N GLY A 492 18.41 -0.77 26.08
CA GLY A 492 19.85 -1.15 25.84
C GLY A 492 20.80 -0.04 25.29
N ILE A 493 22.12 -0.25 25.23
CA ILE A 493 23.16 0.80 25.46
C ILE A 493 23.93 1.24 24.20
N HIS A 494 24.27 2.53 24.08
CA HIS A 494 25.26 3.01 23.08
C HIS A 494 26.54 3.52 23.77
N TRP A 495 27.69 3.19 23.18
CA TRP A 495 29.03 3.51 23.67
C TRP A 495 29.78 4.35 22.63
N TYR A 496 30.12 5.61 22.94
CA TYR A 496 30.91 6.49 22.09
C TYR A 496 32.32 6.65 22.66
N ILE A 497 33.24 5.80 22.24
CA ILE A 497 34.47 5.53 23.01
C ILE A 497 35.71 6.32 22.52
N GLY A 498 35.56 7.13 21.46
CA GLY A 498 36.61 8.02 20.99
C GLY A 498 37.87 7.31 20.49
N GLY A 499 39.02 7.97 20.63
CA GLY A 499 40.33 7.59 20.09
C GLY A 499 41.37 6.98 21.06
N GLY A 500 41.01 6.73 22.33
CA GLY A 500 41.88 6.12 23.36
C GLY A 500 42.14 4.62 23.15
N ASN A 501 42.92 3.98 24.03
CA ASN A 501 42.99 2.52 24.10
C ASN A 501 42.03 2.02 25.18
N ASP A 502 40.90 1.44 24.78
CA ASP A 502 39.79 1.19 25.70
C ASP A 502 39.53 -0.31 25.88
N THR A 503 39.20 -0.71 27.10
CA THR A 503 38.68 -2.03 27.42
C THR A 503 37.29 -1.88 28.04
N ILE A 504 36.28 -2.38 27.34
CA ILE A 504 34.88 -2.23 27.75
C ILE A 504 34.17 -3.58 27.70
N VAL A 505 33.49 -3.90 28.80
CA VAL A 505 32.51 -4.99 28.89
C VAL A 505 31.13 -4.36 28.92
N GLY A 506 30.32 -4.67 27.91
CA GLY A 506 28.94 -4.22 27.76
C GLY A 506 28.00 -4.80 28.82
N VAL A 507 26.73 -4.42 28.77
CA VAL A 507 25.73 -4.97 29.69
C VAL A 507 25.31 -6.35 29.20
N GLU A 508 25.48 -7.38 30.03
CA GLU A 508 25.28 -8.80 29.64
C GLU A 508 23.90 -9.03 28.98
N LYS A 509 22.84 -8.43 29.54
CA LYS A 509 21.45 -8.74 29.15
C LYS A 509 20.80 -7.68 28.29
N LYS A 510 21.58 -6.74 27.74
CA LYS A 510 21.10 -5.68 26.86
C LYS A 510 22.01 -5.57 25.62
N PRO A 511 21.48 -5.25 24.42
CA PRO A 511 22.32 -5.01 23.27
C PRO A 511 23.12 -3.72 23.46
N ASN A 512 24.30 -3.72 22.89
CA ASN A 512 25.36 -2.75 23.03
C ASN A 512 25.81 -2.30 21.63
N VAL A 513 25.72 -0.99 21.37
CA VAL A 513 26.18 -0.39 20.12
C VAL A 513 27.47 0.37 20.38
N PHE A 514 28.60 -0.20 19.98
CA PHE A 514 29.93 0.36 20.18
C PHE A 514 30.38 1.20 18.99
N HIS A 515 30.34 2.52 19.12
CA HIS A 515 30.94 3.47 18.19
C HIS A 515 32.41 3.70 18.55
N TYR A 516 33.34 3.23 17.71
CA TYR A 516 34.78 3.26 18.00
C TYR A 516 35.63 3.85 16.87
N GLY A 517 36.66 4.61 17.27
CA GLY A 517 37.56 5.32 16.35
C GLY A 517 39.00 4.81 16.38
N ALA A 518 39.95 5.72 16.62
CA ALA A 518 41.38 5.41 16.72
C ALA A 518 41.75 4.72 18.05
N GLY A 519 43.00 4.27 18.18
CA GLY A 519 43.50 3.56 19.35
C GLY A 519 43.35 2.03 19.24
N ILE A 520 43.64 1.30 20.32
CA ILE A 520 43.49 -0.16 20.42
C ILE A 520 42.30 -0.45 21.33
N LYS A 521 41.24 -1.04 20.80
CA LYS A 521 40.02 -1.36 21.54
C LYS A 521 39.94 -2.84 21.90
N LYS A 522 39.41 -3.15 23.09
CA LYS A 522 38.95 -4.48 23.49
C LYS A 522 37.50 -4.36 23.96
N LEU A 523 36.57 -4.76 23.11
CA LEU A 523 35.13 -4.56 23.31
C LEU A 523 34.44 -5.90 23.41
N THR A 524 33.62 -6.07 24.45
CA THR A 524 32.89 -7.32 24.75
C THR A 524 31.40 -7.01 24.86
N GLY A 525 30.57 -7.71 24.11
CA GLY A 525 29.11 -7.67 24.20
C GLY A 525 28.55 -8.65 25.24
N GLY A 526 27.40 -9.27 24.96
CA GLY A 526 26.65 -10.11 25.89
C GLY A 526 25.74 -11.18 25.27
N GLU A 527 24.54 -11.35 25.84
CA GLU A 527 23.50 -12.32 25.42
C GLU A 527 22.53 -11.77 24.35
N LYS A 528 22.84 -10.62 23.74
CA LYS A 528 21.94 -9.85 22.87
C LYS A 528 22.68 -9.42 21.61
N ASP A 529 21.93 -9.12 20.55
CA ASP A 529 22.47 -8.69 19.26
C ASP A 529 23.24 -7.35 19.42
N ASP A 530 24.57 -7.43 19.45
CA ASP A 530 25.50 -6.33 19.65
C ASP A 530 26.05 -5.80 18.32
N VAL A 531 26.44 -4.51 18.29
CA VAL A 531 26.86 -3.83 17.06
C VAL A 531 28.16 -3.06 17.23
N PHE A 532 29.18 -3.38 16.44
CA PHE A 532 30.49 -2.72 16.44
C PHE A 532 30.62 -1.78 15.24
N ILE A 533 30.49 -0.47 15.47
CA ILE A 533 30.53 0.56 14.43
C ILE A 533 31.92 1.21 14.39
N PHE A 534 32.67 0.95 13.33
CA PHE A 534 33.94 1.64 13.08
C PHE A 534 33.70 3.01 12.44
N GLU A 535 34.04 4.06 13.18
CA GLU A 535 33.95 5.46 12.76
C GLU A 535 35.33 5.98 12.32
N GLY A 536 35.67 5.73 11.05
CA GLY A 536 37.00 5.99 10.49
C GLY A 536 37.49 7.43 10.67
N SER A 537 38.60 7.60 11.41
CA SER A 537 39.18 8.92 11.68
C SER A 537 39.97 9.49 10.49
N ARG A 538 40.05 10.83 10.40
CA ARG A 538 40.70 11.60 9.32
C ARG A 538 42.25 11.52 9.29
N GLN A 539 42.85 10.56 9.97
CA GLN A 539 44.30 10.38 9.94
C GLN A 539 44.68 9.37 8.85
N ALA A 540 45.30 9.87 7.78
CA ALA A 540 45.86 9.03 6.73
C ALA A 540 46.72 7.91 7.34
N ILE A 541 46.46 6.66 6.94
CA ILE A 541 47.19 5.48 7.39
C ILE A 541 48.68 5.69 7.09
N THR A 542 49.42 5.99 8.13
CA THR A 542 50.84 6.31 8.06
C THR A 542 51.64 5.03 8.32
N ARG A 543 52.92 5.00 7.93
CA ARG A 543 53.76 3.80 8.18
C ARG A 543 53.85 3.39 9.66
N SER A 544 53.56 4.31 10.58
CA SER A 544 53.46 4.07 12.03
C SER A 544 52.18 3.34 12.47
N THR A 545 51.10 3.33 11.67
CA THR A 545 49.84 2.65 12.01
C THR A 545 49.87 1.16 11.65
N ILE A 546 50.71 0.76 10.70
CA ILE A 546 50.82 -0.61 10.15
C ILE A 546 51.40 -1.61 11.18
N ASN A 547 52.12 -1.12 12.21
CA ASN A 547 52.78 -1.93 13.23
C ASN A 547 52.06 -1.94 14.60
N ARG A 548 50.77 -1.61 14.67
CA ARG A 548 49.99 -1.65 15.92
C ARG A 548 49.29 -3.00 16.12
N SER A 549 49.03 -3.36 17.37
CA SER A 549 48.14 -4.49 17.70
C SER A 549 46.73 -4.24 17.15
N PRO A 550 46.00 -5.29 16.74
CA PRO A 550 44.62 -5.15 16.26
C PRO A 550 43.68 -4.80 17.42
N ASN A 551 42.50 -4.29 17.07
CA ASN A 551 41.35 -4.26 17.98
C ASN A 551 40.87 -5.69 18.26
N TRP A 552 40.21 -5.91 19.39
CA TRP A 552 39.51 -7.16 19.72
C TRP A 552 38.02 -6.86 19.93
N LEU A 553 37.17 -7.52 19.16
CA LEU A 553 35.72 -7.40 19.22
C LEU A 553 35.15 -8.79 19.55
N PHE A 554 34.47 -8.92 20.68
CA PHE A 554 33.81 -10.15 21.11
C PHE A 554 32.31 -9.85 21.18
N GLY A 555 31.50 -10.41 20.27
CA GLY A 555 30.05 -10.19 20.29
C GLY A 555 29.43 -10.87 21.52
N GLY A 556 29.40 -12.19 21.53
CA GLY A 556 29.03 -12.98 22.70
C GLY A 556 28.22 -14.20 22.31
N THR A 557 26.94 -14.20 22.68
CA THR A 557 25.97 -15.23 22.28
C THR A 557 24.75 -14.66 21.54
N GLY A 558 24.77 -13.36 21.20
CA GLY A 558 23.80 -12.71 20.31
C GLY A 558 24.03 -13.06 18.84
N ASN A 559 23.33 -12.35 17.95
CA ASN A 559 23.59 -12.37 16.51
C ASN A 559 24.25 -11.06 16.09
N ASP A 560 25.58 -11.03 16.07
CA ASP A 560 26.34 -9.80 16.26
C ASP A 560 26.80 -9.19 14.92
N THR A 561 26.92 -7.86 14.85
CA THR A 561 27.13 -7.12 13.60
C THR A 561 28.32 -6.17 13.64
N VAL A 562 29.20 -6.21 12.64
CA VAL A 562 30.22 -5.16 12.42
C VAL A 562 29.80 -4.18 11.31
N ILE A 563 29.86 -2.88 11.56
CA ILE A 563 29.52 -1.82 10.60
C ILE A 563 30.75 -0.99 10.26
N LEU A 564 31.09 -0.91 8.98
CA LEU A 564 32.29 -0.22 8.48
C LEU A 564 31.90 1.10 7.79
N SER A 565 32.06 2.22 8.51
CA SER A 565 31.63 3.53 8.01
C SER A 565 32.69 4.20 7.12
N GLY A 566 32.47 4.14 5.81
CA GLY A 566 33.30 4.80 4.80
C GLY A 566 32.89 6.25 4.53
N ASN A 567 33.55 7.23 5.17
CA ASN A 567 33.40 8.65 4.78
C ASN A 567 34.72 9.44 4.79
N ILE A 568 35.71 8.97 4.01
CA ILE A 568 36.89 9.76 3.67
C ILE A 568 36.58 10.61 2.43
N ARG A 569 35.86 11.72 2.61
CA ARG A 569 35.70 12.75 1.57
C ARG A 569 36.92 13.65 1.51
N SER A 570 37.88 13.25 0.68
CA SER A 570 38.90 14.13 0.08
C SER A 570 38.93 13.83 -1.42
N GLU A 571 38.84 14.86 -2.26
CA GLU A 571 38.90 14.71 -3.74
C GLU A 571 40.29 14.28 -4.25
N GLN A 572 41.25 14.05 -3.34
CA GLN A 572 42.65 13.73 -3.64
C GLN A 572 43.16 12.41 -3.02
N GLU A 573 42.33 11.65 -2.28
CA GLU A 573 42.73 10.37 -1.68
C GLU A 573 41.88 9.20 -2.19
N GLN A 574 42.50 8.03 -2.40
CA GLN A 574 41.80 6.82 -2.85
C GLN A 574 40.94 6.25 -1.71
N ARG A 575 39.66 5.95 -2.00
CA ARG A 575 38.79 5.21 -1.07
C ARG A 575 39.38 3.82 -0.81
N LEU A 576 39.62 3.52 0.46
CA LEU A 576 40.16 2.24 0.91
C LEU A 576 39.08 1.15 0.90
N GLY A 577 39.50 -0.09 0.70
CA GLY A 577 38.65 -1.28 0.83
C GLY A 577 38.99 -2.08 2.08
N TYR A 578 38.10 -2.96 2.49
CA TYR A 578 38.22 -3.87 3.61
C TYR A 578 38.29 -5.32 3.13
N HIS A 579 39.01 -6.17 3.86
CA HIS A 579 38.95 -7.62 3.77
C HIS A 579 38.40 -8.13 5.09
N VAL A 580 37.19 -8.68 5.07
CA VAL A 580 36.45 -9.18 6.21
C VAL A 580 36.31 -10.69 6.05
N ASP A 581 36.79 -11.46 7.01
CA ASP A 581 36.62 -12.91 7.09
C ASP A 581 35.98 -13.20 8.45
N LEU A 582 34.67 -13.49 8.44
CA LEU A 582 33.89 -13.70 9.66
C LEU A 582 34.21 -15.07 10.27
N GLU A 583 34.32 -16.13 9.47
CA GLU A 583 34.71 -17.49 9.91
C GLU A 583 36.10 -17.50 10.57
N ALA A 584 37.08 -16.77 10.01
CA ALA A 584 38.41 -16.63 10.61
C ALA A 584 38.50 -15.55 11.71
N GLY A 585 37.43 -14.79 11.96
CA GLY A 585 37.42 -13.71 12.94
C GLY A 585 38.43 -12.59 12.63
N HIS A 586 38.54 -12.18 11.36
CA HIS A 586 39.62 -11.28 10.88
C HIS A 586 39.08 -10.12 10.04
N LEU A 587 39.29 -8.90 10.53
CA LEU A 587 39.01 -7.66 9.79
C LEU A 587 40.32 -6.95 9.46
N SER A 588 40.57 -6.73 8.17
CA SER A 588 41.76 -6.06 7.65
C SER A 588 41.40 -4.95 6.68
N VAL A 589 42.27 -3.96 6.53
CA VAL A 589 42.11 -2.89 5.52
C VAL A 589 43.12 -3.10 4.40
N ILE A 590 42.65 -2.95 3.16
CA ILE A 590 43.38 -3.12 1.93
C ILE A 590 44.13 -1.81 1.63
N THR A 591 45.46 -1.86 1.65
CA THR A 591 46.32 -0.72 1.32
C THR A 591 46.75 -0.77 -0.15
N PRO A 592 46.62 0.35 -0.89
CA PRO A 592 46.95 0.38 -2.32
C PRO A 592 48.46 0.19 -2.55
N ALA A 593 48.80 -0.47 -3.67
CA ALA A 593 50.19 -0.68 -4.05
C ALA A 593 50.92 0.65 -4.27
N SER A 594 52.19 0.69 -3.88
CA SER A 594 53.09 1.80 -4.16
C SER A 594 54.22 1.36 -5.08
N GLN A 595 54.95 2.30 -5.69
CA GLN A 595 56.13 2.00 -6.52
C GLN A 595 57.25 1.20 -5.81
N LYS A 596 57.14 0.96 -4.49
CA LYS A 596 58.12 0.20 -3.68
C LYS A 596 57.53 -0.97 -2.90
N ALA A 597 56.22 -1.26 -3.00
CA ALA A 597 55.59 -2.38 -2.31
C ALA A 597 54.28 -2.82 -3.00
N PRO A 598 53.98 -4.13 -3.09
CA PRO A 598 52.69 -4.63 -3.58
C PRO A 598 51.54 -4.20 -2.65
N THR A 599 50.30 -4.45 -3.08
CA THR A 599 49.10 -4.32 -2.23
C THR A 599 49.27 -5.12 -0.95
N GLY A 600 49.09 -4.46 0.19
CA GLY A 600 49.22 -5.07 1.51
C GLY A 600 47.91 -5.02 2.30
N HIS A 601 47.73 -5.97 3.21
CA HIS A 601 46.64 -5.94 4.19
C HIS A 601 47.23 -5.58 5.55
N TYR A 602 46.66 -4.60 6.25
CA TYR A 602 46.92 -4.46 7.69
C TYR A 602 45.73 -5.00 8.48
N ARG A 603 45.99 -5.81 9.51
CA ARG A 603 44.96 -6.36 10.38
C ARG A 603 44.45 -5.25 11.30
N HIS A 604 43.18 -4.92 11.17
CA HIS A 604 42.52 -3.85 11.92
C HIS A 604 41.84 -4.37 13.19
N ALA A 605 41.11 -5.49 13.09
CA ALA A 605 40.52 -6.17 14.23
C ALA A 605 40.63 -7.69 14.13
N VAL A 606 40.62 -8.33 15.29
CA VAL A 606 40.26 -9.73 15.50
C VAL A 606 38.86 -9.74 16.10
N MET A 607 38.02 -10.65 15.62
CA MET A 607 36.60 -10.75 15.95
C MET A 607 36.30 -12.18 16.44
N GLU A 608 35.38 -12.33 17.37
CA GLU A 608 34.89 -13.62 17.87
C GLU A 608 33.38 -13.46 18.18
N SER A 609 32.56 -14.43 17.75
CA SER A 609 31.09 -14.31 17.66
C SER A 609 30.66 -13.01 16.95
N VAL A 610 30.86 -12.94 15.63
CA VAL A 610 30.36 -11.85 14.79
C VAL A 610 29.96 -12.42 13.42
N GLU A 611 28.66 -12.53 13.19
CA GLU A 611 28.07 -13.27 12.07
C GLU A 611 27.62 -12.35 10.92
N ASN A 612 27.59 -11.02 11.14
CA ASN A 612 26.97 -10.08 10.22
C ASN A 612 27.87 -8.87 9.92
N VAL A 613 27.73 -8.31 8.71
CA VAL A 613 28.52 -7.14 8.29
C VAL A 613 27.72 -6.15 7.44
N GLU A 614 27.80 -4.85 7.77
CA GLU A 614 27.36 -3.76 6.89
C GLU A 614 28.55 -2.90 6.45
N ILE A 615 28.77 -2.81 5.14
CA ILE A 615 29.77 -1.94 4.53
C ILE A 615 29.09 -0.79 3.79
N LEU A 616 29.39 0.43 4.23
CA LEU A 616 28.91 1.66 3.59
C LEU A 616 29.71 1.97 2.30
N GLU A 617 29.36 3.05 1.60
CA GLU A 617 29.94 3.35 0.28
C GLU A 617 31.46 3.61 0.37
N GLY A 618 32.29 2.72 -0.20
CA GLY A 618 33.74 2.70 0.03
C GLY A 618 34.58 2.34 -1.21
N GLY A 619 35.78 1.80 -0.98
CA GLY A 619 36.57 1.11 -2.01
C GLY A 619 35.99 -0.27 -2.33
N ALA A 620 36.71 -1.08 -3.11
CA ALA A 620 36.31 -2.46 -3.40
C ALA A 620 36.65 -3.37 -2.20
N ASN A 621 35.65 -4.02 -1.62
CA ASN A 621 35.81 -4.87 -0.45
C ASN A 621 35.82 -6.37 -0.82
N VAL A 622 36.40 -7.19 0.06
CA VAL A 622 36.32 -8.65 0.02
C VAL A 622 35.67 -9.09 1.33
N ILE A 623 34.55 -9.79 1.25
CA ILE A 623 33.78 -10.29 2.39
C ILE A 623 33.71 -11.80 2.28
N LYS A 624 34.04 -12.49 3.37
CA LYS A 624 33.77 -13.89 3.57
C LYS A 624 32.94 -14.06 4.84
N GLY A 625 31.79 -14.71 4.74
CA GLY A 625 30.92 -15.00 5.88
C GLY A 625 31.35 -16.24 6.65
N THR A 626 30.38 -16.96 7.21
CA THR A 626 30.59 -18.14 8.07
C THR A 626 29.95 -19.40 7.49
N THR A 627 30.01 -20.49 8.23
CA THR A 627 29.29 -21.75 7.95
C THR A 627 27.87 -21.79 8.56
N GLY A 628 27.32 -20.64 8.93
CA GLY A 628 25.91 -20.46 9.32
C GLY A 628 25.35 -19.14 8.77
N PRO A 629 24.04 -18.88 8.96
CA PRO A 629 23.35 -17.76 8.31
C PRO A 629 23.97 -16.38 8.61
N ASN A 630 24.29 -15.62 7.57
CA ASN A 630 24.87 -14.28 7.64
C ASN A 630 23.93 -13.21 7.07
N ILE A 631 23.98 -12.01 7.65
CA ILE A 631 23.41 -10.79 7.06
C ILE A 631 24.55 -9.92 6.53
N ILE A 632 24.65 -9.81 5.20
CA ILE A 632 25.71 -9.08 4.51
C ILE A 632 25.09 -7.91 3.74
N LYS A 633 25.39 -6.68 4.14
CA LYS A 633 24.92 -5.45 3.47
C LYS A 633 26.06 -4.73 2.79
N SER A 634 26.00 -4.62 1.45
CA SER A 634 27.01 -3.97 0.62
C SER A 634 26.44 -2.75 -0.12
N ARG A 635 27.18 -1.64 -0.08
CA ARG A 635 26.95 -0.45 -0.91
C ARG A 635 28.09 -0.19 -1.90
N GLY A 636 29.16 -1.00 -1.85
CA GLY A 636 30.38 -0.86 -2.66
C GLY A 636 30.48 -1.86 -3.83
N ASN A 637 31.58 -1.78 -4.59
CA ASN A 637 31.88 -2.71 -5.67
C ASN A 637 32.61 -3.94 -5.14
N ASP A 638 31.87 -4.77 -4.41
CA ASP A 638 32.43 -5.75 -3.48
C ASP A 638 32.41 -7.18 -4.04
N SER A 639 33.30 -8.01 -3.50
CA SER A 639 33.35 -9.47 -3.70
C SER A 639 32.87 -10.13 -2.41
N ILE A 640 31.81 -10.94 -2.49
CA ILE A 640 31.19 -11.58 -1.32
C ILE A 640 31.19 -13.10 -1.54
N GLU A 641 31.62 -13.85 -0.53
CA GLU A 641 31.52 -15.31 -0.40
C GLU A 641 30.80 -15.54 0.94
N ALA A 642 29.47 -15.68 0.95
CA ALA A 642 28.70 -15.73 2.19
C ALA A 642 29.05 -17.01 2.97
N GLY A 643 28.88 -18.19 2.37
CA GLY A 643 29.58 -19.39 2.81
C GLY A 643 28.71 -20.63 2.70
N ALA A 644 28.09 -21.01 3.81
CA ALA A 644 27.02 -22.00 3.84
C ALA A 644 26.06 -21.62 4.97
N GLY A 645 24.77 -21.64 4.72
CA GLY A 645 23.79 -21.04 5.62
C GLY A 645 22.50 -20.75 4.87
N ASP A 646 21.59 -19.97 5.46
CA ASP A 646 20.47 -19.39 4.72
C ASP A 646 20.72 -17.86 4.69
N ASP A 647 21.51 -17.40 3.73
CA ASP A 647 22.18 -16.10 3.78
C ASP A 647 21.33 -14.94 3.22
N GLN A 648 21.50 -13.74 3.80
CA GLN A 648 20.76 -12.54 3.40
C GLN A 648 21.72 -11.45 2.90
N ILE A 649 21.79 -11.30 1.57
CA ILE A 649 22.76 -10.47 0.88
C ILE A 649 22.09 -9.25 0.25
N PHE A 650 22.36 -8.06 0.80
CA PHE A 650 21.76 -6.80 0.36
C PHE A 650 22.73 -6.03 -0.56
N LEU A 651 22.45 -6.02 -1.86
CA LEU A 651 23.22 -5.33 -2.90
C LEU A 651 22.62 -3.95 -3.18
N LEU A 652 22.95 -3.00 -2.30
CA LEU A 652 22.41 -1.63 -2.25
C LEU A 652 23.23 -0.63 -3.10
N GLY A 653 24.33 -1.08 -3.70
CA GLY A 653 25.20 -0.32 -4.61
C GLY A 653 24.71 -0.24 -6.06
N GLY A 654 25.37 0.61 -6.86
CA GLY A 654 25.19 0.65 -8.31
C GLY A 654 25.89 -0.51 -9.03
N ASN A 655 27.08 -0.89 -8.55
CA ASN A 655 27.86 -2.03 -9.03
C ASN A 655 28.26 -2.94 -7.86
N SER A 656 28.41 -4.24 -8.12
CA SER A 656 29.03 -5.24 -7.24
C SER A 656 29.81 -6.21 -8.14
N ARG A 657 30.95 -6.70 -7.65
CA ARG A 657 31.85 -7.54 -8.46
C ARG A 657 31.31 -8.95 -8.59
N ASP A 658 31.01 -9.58 -7.46
CA ASP A 658 30.28 -10.84 -7.36
C ASP A 658 29.78 -11.05 -5.94
N ALA A 659 28.66 -11.76 -5.79
CA ALA A 659 28.15 -12.19 -4.50
C ALA A 659 27.72 -13.65 -4.59
N ASP A 660 28.55 -14.53 -4.06
CA ASP A 660 28.31 -15.96 -3.93
C ASP A 660 27.60 -16.24 -2.59
N GLY A 661 26.45 -16.88 -2.64
CA GLY A 661 25.74 -17.37 -1.45
C GLY A 661 26.35 -18.67 -0.92
N GLY A 662 26.82 -19.52 -1.84
CA GLY A 662 27.25 -20.88 -1.53
C GLY A 662 26.07 -21.83 -1.33
N PRO A 663 26.20 -22.89 -0.51
CA PRO A 663 25.14 -23.86 -0.30
C PRO A 663 24.12 -23.39 0.75
N GLY A 664 22.97 -22.88 0.29
CA GLY A 664 21.91 -22.33 1.16
C GLY A 664 20.53 -22.18 0.52
N GLU A 665 19.51 -21.75 1.29
CA GLU A 665 18.30 -21.11 0.75
C GLU A 665 18.44 -19.57 0.80
N ASP A 666 19.29 -19.02 -0.08
CA ASP A 666 19.76 -17.64 0.05
C ASP A 666 18.82 -16.58 -0.52
N VAL A 667 18.90 -15.37 0.03
CA VAL A 667 18.05 -14.22 -0.31
C VAL A 667 18.89 -13.01 -0.70
N TYR A 668 18.77 -12.60 -1.96
CA TYR A 668 19.44 -11.43 -2.54
C TYR A 668 18.47 -10.25 -2.63
N ALA A 669 18.76 -9.14 -1.94
CA ALA A 669 17.99 -7.91 -2.04
C ALA A 669 18.72 -6.86 -2.90
N ILE A 670 18.21 -6.60 -4.10
CA ILE A 670 18.88 -5.83 -5.14
C ILE A 670 18.20 -4.48 -5.37
N ALA A 671 18.88 -3.39 -5.00
CA ALA A 671 18.38 -2.03 -5.20
C ALA A 671 18.30 -1.63 -6.68
N HIS A 672 17.30 -0.81 -7.05
CA HIS A 672 17.21 -0.27 -8.40
C HIS A 672 18.14 0.94 -8.60
N LYS A 673 19.42 0.66 -8.89
CA LYS A 673 20.44 1.69 -9.20
C LYS A 673 21.15 1.37 -10.52
N PRO A 674 21.50 2.37 -11.36
CA PRO A 674 22.24 2.12 -12.59
C PRO A 674 23.58 1.42 -12.34
N GLY A 675 23.96 0.51 -13.23
CA GLY A 675 25.18 -0.31 -13.13
C GLY A 675 24.92 -1.81 -13.21
N ARG A 676 25.91 -2.63 -12.84
CA ARG A 676 25.86 -4.09 -12.94
C ARG A 676 26.21 -4.76 -11.62
N VAL A 677 25.40 -5.72 -11.21
CA VAL A 677 25.71 -6.65 -10.12
C VAL A 677 25.77 -8.08 -10.65
N SER A 678 26.61 -8.89 -10.01
CA SER A 678 26.79 -10.31 -10.28
C SER A 678 26.49 -11.09 -9.00
N ILE A 679 25.77 -12.20 -9.13
CA ILE A 679 25.52 -13.16 -8.06
C ILE A 679 25.91 -14.56 -8.54
N THR A 680 26.38 -15.39 -7.62
CA THR A 680 26.77 -16.79 -7.86
C THR A 680 25.98 -17.67 -6.90
N GLU A 681 25.49 -18.80 -7.42
CA GLU A 681 24.53 -19.65 -6.71
C GLU A 681 24.69 -21.12 -7.11
N ASP A 682 24.63 -22.02 -6.14
CA ASP A 682 25.06 -23.42 -6.29
C ASP A 682 23.96 -24.36 -6.82
N GLY A 683 22.70 -23.92 -6.77
CA GLY A 683 21.52 -24.63 -7.28
C GLY A 683 21.05 -25.82 -6.44
N ARG A 684 21.60 -26.02 -5.25
CA ARG A 684 21.17 -27.08 -4.32
C ARG A 684 19.94 -26.66 -3.53
N GLY A 685 19.94 -25.46 -2.94
CA GLY A 685 18.77 -24.87 -2.28
C GLY A 685 17.89 -24.06 -3.24
N ASN A 686 16.88 -23.37 -2.70
CA ASN A 686 16.05 -22.44 -3.46
C ASN A 686 16.45 -21.00 -3.15
N SER A 687 16.77 -20.24 -4.19
CA SER A 687 17.30 -18.88 -4.05
C SER A 687 16.23 -17.84 -4.39
N VAL A 688 16.13 -16.78 -3.59
CA VAL A 688 15.17 -15.68 -3.80
C VAL A 688 15.90 -14.39 -4.16
N ILE A 689 15.64 -13.87 -5.36
CA ILE A 689 16.20 -12.63 -5.86
C ILE A 689 15.12 -11.54 -5.79
N ALA A 690 15.12 -10.78 -4.70
CA ALA A 690 14.24 -9.65 -4.46
C ALA A 690 14.76 -8.39 -5.18
N LEU A 691 14.09 -8.02 -6.27
CA LEU A 691 14.36 -6.83 -7.08
C LEU A 691 13.52 -5.66 -6.56
N ASP A 692 14.13 -4.54 -6.17
CA ASP A 692 13.42 -3.27 -5.86
C ASP A 692 12.87 -2.57 -7.12
N TRP A 693 12.53 -3.36 -8.14
CA TRP A 693 12.15 -2.92 -9.48
C TRP A 693 10.66 -3.23 -9.66
N ARG A 694 9.93 -2.40 -10.40
CA ARG A 694 8.59 -2.82 -10.87
C ARG A 694 8.76 -3.83 -11.99
N ALA A 695 7.84 -4.79 -12.12
CA ALA A 695 7.86 -5.77 -13.20
C ALA A 695 7.88 -5.09 -14.58
N ASP A 696 7.12 -4.00 -14.77
CA ASP A 696 7.10 -3.27 -16.04
C ASP A 696 8.41 -2.53 -16.38
N LEU A 697 9.38 -2.43 -15.47
CA LEU A 697 10.71 -1.88 -15.72
C LEU A 697 11.72 -2.94 -16.19
N ILE A 698 11.39 -4.23 -16.14
CA ILE A 698 12.22 -5.31 -16.70
C ILE A 698 12.15 -5.24 -18.23
N ASP A 699 13.32 -5.14 -18.87
CA ASP A 699 13.52 -4.98 -20.31
C ASP A 699 13.72 -6.34 -21.00
N SER A 700 14.61 -7.19 -20.47
CA SER A 700 14.90 -8.52 -21.03
C SER A 700 15.47 -9.51 -20.01
N TRP A 701 15.30 -10.80 -20.31
CA TRP A 701 15.96 -11.94 -19.68
C TRP A 701 16.74 -12.68 -20.77
N ARG A 702 18.04 -12.90 -20.58
CA ARG A 702 18.91 -13.50 -21.61
C ARG A 702 19.93 -14.44 -21.00
N VAL A 703 20.14 -15.60 -21.60
CA VAL A 703 21.26 -16.48 -21.26
C VAL A 703 22.41 -16.24 -22.26
N LYS A 704 23.60 -15.97 -21.74
CA LYS A 704 24.83 -15.78 -22.52
C LYS A 704 26.02 -16.34 -21.74
N GLU A 705 26.87 -17.13 -22.41
CA GLU A 705 28.08 -17.71 -21.79
C GLU A 705 27.79 -18.51 -20.50
N GLY A 706 26.62 -19.15 -20.43
CA GLY A 706 26.15 -19.93 -19.27
C GLY A 706 25.59 -19.10 -18.11
N GLN A 707 25.60 -17.78 -18.21
CA GLN A 707 25.05 -16.83 -17.24
C GLN A 707 23.63 -16.41 -17.63
N LEU A 708 22.72 -16.26 -16.66
CA LEU A 708 21.43 -15.58 -16.86
C LEU A 708 21.60 -14.08 -16.57
N ILE A 709 21.15 -13.23 -17.48
CA ILE A 709 21.26 -11.76 -17.42
C ILE A 709 19.86 -11.18 -17.44
N VAL A 710 19.49 -10.47 -16.38
CA VAL A 710 18.23 -9.72 -16.28
C VAL A 710 18.55 -8.23 -16.37
N THR A 711 17.89 -7.51 -17.27
CA THR A 711 18.12 -6.07 -17.50
C THR A 711 16.87 -5.25 -17.18
N SER A 712 17.03 -4.11 -16.51
CA SER A 712 15.97 -3.10 -16.34
C SER A 712 16.36 -1.70 -16.80
N CYS A 713 15.35 -0.84 -16.94
CA CYS A 713 15.43 0.57 -17.36
C CYS A 713 14.94 1.53 -16.27
N PHE A 714 15.16 2.84 -16.45
CA PHE A 714 14.67 3.88 -15.55
C PHE A 714 13.70 4.84 -16.25
N ASP A 715 12.55 5.13 -15.63
CA ASP A 715 11.56 6.09 -16.15
C ASP A 715 12.14 7.52 -16.27
N SER A 716 13.10 7.86 -15.40
CA SER A 716 13.79 9.15 -15.38
C SER A 716 14.94 9.27 -16.39
N ASP A 717 15.46 8.18 -16.96
CA ASP A 717 16.55 8.20 -17.97
C ASP A 717 16.65 6.90 -18.78
N ASP A 718 16.36 7.00 -20.07
CA ASP A 718 16.43 5.89 -21.05
C ASP A 718 17.86 5.35 -21.29
N TRP A 719 18.90 6.09 -20.91
CA TRP A 719 20.29 5.66 -21.03
C TRP A 719 20.77 4.87 -19.81
N GLN A 720 20.10 5.02 -18.67
CA GLN A 720 20.41 4.27 -17.47
C GLN A 720 19.80 2.87 -17.56
N ARG A 721 20.60 1.88 -17.14
CA ARG A 721 20.21 0.47 -17.07
C ARG A 721 20.80 -0.16 -15.82
N ARG A 722 20.11 -1.17 -15.30
CA ARG A 722 20.64 -2.08 -14.29
C ARG A 722 20.70 -3.47 -14.88
N GLU A 723 21.85 -4.12 -14.74
CA GLU A 723 22.06 -5.52 -15.09
C GLU A 723 22.25 -6.34 -13.80
N VAL A 724 21.50 -7.43 -13.68
CA VAL A 724 21.72 -8.49 -12.68
C VAL A 724 22.16 -9.72 -13.45
N VAL A 725 23.34 -10.22 -13.12
CA VAL A 725 23.92 -11.42 -13.73
C VAL A 725 23.95 -12.53 -12.70
N ILE A 726 23.43 -13.68 -13.07
CA ILE A 726 23.43 -14.90 -12.26
C ILE A 726 24.40 -15.86 -12.94
N ASN A 727 25.50 -16.17 -12.25
CA ASN A 727 26.54 -17.06 -12.73
C ASN A 727 26.13 -18.53 -12.60
N ASN A 728 26.85 -19.41 -13.29
CA ASN A 728 26.76 -20.87 -13.15
C ASN A 728 25.36 -21.46 -13.35
N VAL A 729 24.48 -20.79 -14.10
CA VAL A 729 23.14 -21.30 -14.44
C VAL A 729 23.27 -22.52 -15.37
N TYR A 730 24.22 -22.49 -16.30
CA TYR A 730 24.59 -23.64 -17.14
C TYR A 730 26.09 -23.94 -17.05
N GLN A 731 26.42 -25.21 -17.29
CA GLN A 731 27.80 -25.64 -17.51
C GLN A 731 28.37 -24.96 -18.76
N THR A 732 29.67 -24.66 -18.73
CA THR A 732 30.46 -24.17 -19.87
C THR A 732 30.90 -25.27 -20.85
N SER A 733 30.34 -26.48 -20.71
CA SER A 733 30.45 -27.60 -21.65
C SER A 733 29.65 -27.35 -22.95
N ASP A 734 29.78 -28.24 -23.92
CA ASP A 734 28.96 -28.23 -25.15
C ASP A 734 28.32 -29.63 -25.36
N PRO A 735 26.98 -29.77 -25.31
CA PRO A 735 26.01 -28.73 -24.94
C PRO A 735 26.16 -28.31 -23.47
N GLY A 736 25.86 -27.04 -23.17
CA GLY A 736 25.82 -26.52 -21.81
C GLY A 736 24.57 -27.05 -21.10
N LEU A 737 24.78 -27.89 -20.09
CA LEU A 737 23.70 -28.48 -19.27
C LEU A 737 23.27 -27.51 -18.17
N LEU A 738 21.96 -27.42 -17.93
CA LEU A 738 21.38 -26.64 -16.84
C LEU A 738 21.89 -27.15 -15.48
N GLN A 739 22.46 -26.25 -14.67
CA GLN A 739 22.97 -26.55 -13.32
C GLN A 739 22.06 -26.00 -12.23
N ASN A 740 21.56 -24.78 -12.41
CA ASN A 740 20.71 -24.11 -11.43
C ASN A 740 19.37 -23.71 -12.07
N ASN A 741 18.29 -24.29 -11.57
CA ASN A 741 16.92 -24.00 -11.98
C ASN A 741 16.01 -23.59 -10.81
N LYS A 742 16.58 -23.33 -9.62
CA LYS A 742 15.83 -23.07 -8.37
C LYS A 742 15.76 -21.58 -8.00
N LEU A 743 15.78 -20.73 -9.02
CA LEU A 743 15.82 -19.27 -8.91
C LEU A 743 14.41 -18.69 -8.95
N THR A 744 14.00 -17.98 -7.89
CA THR A 744 12.75 -17.22 -7.85
C THR A 744 13.04 -15.73 -7.76
N PHE A 745 12.52 -14.94 -8.69
CA PHE A 745 12.67 -13.49 -8.68
C PHE A 745 11.38 -12.83 -8.16
N MET A 746 11.50 -11.89 -7.23
CA MET A 746 10.39 -11.13 -6.67
C MET A 746 10.54 -9.65 -7.04
N THR A 747 9.49 -9.03 -7.59
CA THR A 747 9.50 -7.60 -7.94
C THR A 747 8.90 -6.74 -6.82
N LYS A 748 9.23 -5.44 -6.79
CA LYS A 748 8.70 -4.44 -5.84
C LYS A 748 7.18 -4.36 -5.83
N ASP A 749 6.56 -4.59 -6.99
CA ASP A 749 5.10 -4.66 -7.17
C ASP A 749 4.51 -6.06 -6.92
N GLY A 750 5.31 -7.02 -6.43
CA GLY A 750 4.84 -8.31 -5.89
C GLY A 750 4.65 -9.43 -6.90
N TYR A 751 5.22 -9.33 -8.11
CA TYR A 751 5.23 -10.47 -9.04
C TYR A 751 6.31 -11.46 -8.61
N HIS A 752 5.97 -12.75 -8.65
CA HIS A 752 6.94 -13.83 -8.51
C HIS A 752 7.17 -14.45 -9.88
N LEU A 753 8.43 -14.49 -10.30
CA LEU A 753 8.86 -14.82 -11.65
C LEU A 753 9.90 -15.94 -11.58
N VAL A 754 9.72 -16.99 -12.39
CA VAL A 754 10.68 -18.09 -12.54
C VAL A 754 11.15 -18.09 -14.00
N PRO A 755 12.47 -18.07 -14.29
CA PRO A 755 12.94 -18.08 -15.68
C PRO A 755 12.64 -19.42 -16.36
N ASP A 756 12.14 -19.39 -17.59
CA ASP A 756 11.83 -20.58 -18.38
C ASP A 756 13.08 -21.12 -19.07
N LEU A 757 13.96 -21.75 -18.27
CA LEU A 757 15.28 -22.23 -18.68
C LEU A 757 15.18 -23.60 -19.37
N PRO A 758 15.67 -23.76 -20.61
CA PRO A 758 15.83 -25.08 -21.24
C PRO A 758 16.84 -25.99 -20.50
N ASP A 759 16.70 -27.31 -20.62
CA ASP A 759 17.64 -28.26 -20.00
C ASP A 759 19.07 -28.20 -20.61
N MET A 760 19.18 -27.72 -21.86
CA MET A 760 20.42 -27.66 -22.63
C MET A 760 20.47 -26.40 -23.52
N ILE A 761 21.66 -25.80 -23.63
CA ILE A 761 21.97 -24.72 -24.58
C ILE A 761 23.18 -25.09 -25.45
N GLY A 762 23.22 -24.58 -26.69
CA GLY A 762 24.40 -24.71 -27.57
C GLY A 762 25.38 -23.54 -27.41
N GLN A 763 26.65 -23.76 -27.78
CA GLN A 763 27.70 -22.73 -27.71
C GLN A 763 27.39 -21.44 -28.50
N GLY A 764 27.86 -20.31 -27.96
CA GLY A 764 28.19 -19.09 -28.72
C GLY A 764 27.07 -18.07 -28.99
N HIS A 765 25.80 -18.41 -28.78
CA HIS A 765 24.68 -17.49 -29.03
C HIS A 765 23.98 -17.05 -27.74
N SER A 766 23.62 -15.77 -27.67
CA SER A 766 22.71 -15.24 -26.65
C SER A 766 21.31 -15.79 -26.91
N LEU A 767 20.70 -16.44 -25.92
CA LEU A 767 19.34 -16.94 -25.97
C LEU A 767 18.43 -16.00 -25.19
N ASP A 768 17.37 -15.48 -25.81
CA ASP A 768 16.31 -14.77 -25.09
C ASP A 768 15.49 -15.80 -24.29
N ILE A 769 15.26 -15.50 -23.00
CA ILE A 769 14.49 -16.33 -22.08
C ILE A 769 13.16 -15.63 -21.79
N GLU A 770 12.08 -16.41 -21.68
CA GLU A 770 10.83 -15.92 -21.12
C GLU A 770 10.78 -16.22 -19.61
N ALA A 771 10.13 -15.38 -18.81
CA ALA A 771 9.84 -15.69 -17.41
C ALA A 771 8.38 -16.16 -17.26
N VAL A 772 8.17 -17.16 -16.41
CA VAL A 772 6.87 -17.65 -16.00
C VAL A 772 6.43 -16.88 -14.76
N VAL A 773 5.28 -16.22 -14.84
CA VAL A 773 4.64 -15.59 -13.68
C VAL A 773 3.95 -16.68 -12.86
N VAL A 774 4.47 -16.97 -11.68
CA VAL A 774 3.88 -17.96 -10.75
C VAL A 774 2.94 -17.31 -9.73
N GLN A 775 3.14 -16.01 -9.44
CA GLN A 775 2.23 -15.19 -8.66
C GLN A 775 2.12 -13.79 -9.28
N LEU A 776 0.90 -13.27 -9.42
CA LEU A 776 0.66 -11.91 -9.91
C LEU A 776 0.92 -10.90 -8.81
N GLY A 777 1.67 -9.84 -9.14
CA GLY A 777 1.80 -8.66 -8.30
C GLY A 777 0.59 -7.73 -8.39
N THR A 778 0.64 -6.63 -7.64
CA THR A 778 -0.33 -5.52 -7.68
C THR A 778 0.06 -4.55 -8.79
N PRO A 779 -0.62 -4.55 -9.95
CA PRO A 779 -0.15 -3.81 -11.10
C PRO A 779 -0.56 -2.33 -11.04
N ARG A 780 0.25 -1.40 -11.57
CA ARG A 780 -0.15 0.02 -11.74
C ARG A 780 -1.37 0.15 -12.66
N ASN A 781 -2.57 0.31 -12.11
CA ASN A 781 -3.78 0.54 -12.90
C ASN A 781 -3.90 2.02 -13.26
N PRO A 782 -4.05 2.39 -14.55
CA PRO A 782 -4.22 3.79 -14.92
C PRO A 782 -5.58 4.31 -14.46
N SER A 783 -5.58 5.44 -13.76
CA SER A 783 -6.81 6.14 -13.38
C SER A 783 -7.48 6.77 -14.60
N ILE A 784 -8.81 6.70 -14.65
CA ILE A 784 -9.60 7.23 -15.76
C ILE A 784 -9.65 8.76 -15.65
N LEU A 785 -9.18 9.44 -16.69
CA LEU A 785 -9.45 10.87 -16.87
C LEU A 785 -10.83 11.04 -17.51
N HIS A 786 -11.58 12.04 -17.06
CA HIS A 786 -12.92 12.35 -17.56
C HIS A 786 -12.94 13.70 -18.28
N ASP A 787 -13.91 13.89 -19.18
CA ASP A 787 -13.98 15.08 -20.03
C ASP A 787 -14.23 16.36 -19.23
N GLN A 788 -13.52 17.42 -19.62
CA GLN A 788 -13.58 18.77 -19.05
C GLN A 788 -13.21 18.90 -17.56
N LYS A 789 -12.65 17.85 -16.94
CA LYS A 789 -12.13 17.85 -15.55
C LYS A 789 -10.65 18.24 -15.53
N GLU A 790 -10.27 19.19 -14.67
CA GLU A 790 -8.87 19.48 -14.35
C GLU A 790 -8.38 18.50 -13.26
N HIS A 791 -7.31 17.77 -13.55
CA HIS A 791 -6.73 16.76 -12.65
C HIS A 791 -5.38 17.25 -12.12
N GLN A 792 -5.17 17.19 -10.80
CA GLN A 792 -3.91 17.61 -10.19
C GLN A 792 -2.93 16.45 -10.17
N VAL A 793 -1.71 16.65 -10.68
CA VAL A 793 -0.66 15.63 -10.67
C VAL A 793 -0.08 15.51 -9.25
N PRO A 794 -0.05 14.31 -8.63
CA PRO A 794 0.64 14.08 -7.37
C PRO A 794 2.14 14.39 -7.45
N HIS A 795 2.69 14.93 -6.37
CA HIS A 795 4.10 15.34 -6.29
C HIS A 795 4.94 14.42 -5.38
N ASP A 796 4.28 13.47 -4.73
CA ASP A 796 4.74 12.58 -3.66
C ASP A 796 4.74 11.10 -4.06
N LYS A 797 4.28 10.79 -5.28
CA LYS A 797 4.21 9.44 -5.86
C LYS A 797 4.19 9.50 -7.38
N ASP A 798 4.66 8.43 -8.01
CA ASP A 798 4.37 8.20 -9.43
C ASP A 798 2.87 8.02 -9.67
N SER A 799 2.39 8.43 -10.85
CA SER A 799 1.00 8.27 -11.25
C SER A 799 0.85 7.69 -12.66
N SER A 800 -0.32 7.12 -12.95
CA SER A 800 -0.66 6.55 -14.25
C SER A 800 -2.09 6.90 -14.60
N TYR A 801 -2.32 7.41 -15.80
CA TYR A 801 -3.61 7.90 -16.26
C TYR A 801 -3.97 7.33 -17.62
N PHE A 802 -5.26 7.08 -17.83
CA PHE A 802 -5.81 6.69 -19.13
C PHE A 802 -6.73 7.79 -19.65
N LEU A 803 -6.52 8.19 -20.90
CA LEU A 803 -7.38 9.11 -21.62
C LEU A 803 -8.02 8.38 -22.81
N SER A 804 -9.33 8.17 -22.72
CA SER A 804 -10.13 7.66 -23.84
C SER A 804 -10.13 8.64 -25.01
N ARG A 805 -10.12 8.13 -26.25
CA ARG A 805 -10.27 8.94 -27.45
C ARG A 805 -11.58 9.72 -27.51
N ARG A 806 -12.57 9.35 -26.70
CA ARG A 806 -13.91 9.97 -26.70
C ARG A 806 -13.94 11.33 -25.99
N ILE A 807 -12.89 11.65 -25.24
CA ILE A 807 -12.76 12.89 -24.46
C ILE A 807 -12.30 14.03 -25.38
N GLU A 808 -13.03 15.13 -25.40
CA GLU A 808 -12.70 16.29 -26.22
C GLU A 808 -11.57 17.11 -25.60
N PHE A 809 -11.59 17.27 -24.27
CA PHE A 809 -10.59 18.05 -23.55
C PHE A 809 -10.32 17.53 -22.14
N SER A 810 -9.03 17.35 -21.82
CA SER A 810 -8.58 17.09 -20.45
C SER A 810 -7.38 17.97 -20.09
N THR A 811 -7.24 18.31 -18.80
CA THR A 811 -6.13 19.12 -18.27
C THR A 811 -5.48 18.39 -17.10
N LEU A 812 -4.16 18.23 -17.15
CA LEU A 812 -3.33 17.81 -16.02
C LEU A 812 -2.56 19.02 -15.50
N ASP A 813 -2.65 19.31 -14.20
CA ASP A 813 -2.09 20.48 -13.53
C ASP A 813 -0.98 20.07 -12.55
N ILE A 814 0.25 20.50 -12.84
CA ILE A 814 1.43 20.21 -12.01
C ILE A 814 1.63 21.37 -11.04
N LYS A 815 1.16 21.21 -9.80
CA LYS A 815 1.20 22.30 -8.82
C LYS A 815 2.52 22.46 -8.07
N GLN A 816 3.31 21.40 -8.00
CA GLN A 816 4.58 21.38 -7.28
C GLN A 816 5.61 20.63 -8.11
N LYS A 817 6.88 21.03 -7.98
CA LYS A 817 7.99 20.32 -8.60
C LYS A 817 8.21 18.98 -7.88
N SER A 818 8.50 17.93 -8.64
CA SER A 818 8.62 16.56 -8.18
C SER A 818 9.64 15.78 -9.01
N ASP A 819 10.31 14.82 -8.38
CA ASP A 819 11.20 13.86 -9.04
C ASP A 819 10.44 12.57 -9.47
N PHE A 820 9.15 12.47 -9.16
CA PHE A 820 8.29 11.35 -9.57
C PHE A 820 7.84 11.46 -11.04
N CYS A 821 7.33 10.35 -11.58
CA CYS A 821 6.92 10.23 -12.98
C CYS A 821 5.42 10.00 -13.15
N THR A 822 4.83 10.66 -14.14
CA THR A 822 3.46 10.41 -14.61
C THR A 822 3.47 9.71 -15.96
N THR A 823 2.79 8.57 -16.05
CA THR A 823 2.54 7.87 -17.30
C THR A 823 1.13 8.20 -17.82
N LEU A 824 1.01 8.67 -19.06
CA LEU A 824 -0.26 9.01 -19.69
C LEU A 824 -0.52 8.10 -20.89
N HIS A 825 -1.42 7.14 -20.70
CA HIS A 825 -1.91 6.24 -21.73
C HIS A 825 -2.99 6.96 -22.56
N LEU A 826 -2.65 7.29 -23.80
CA LEU A 826 -3.47 8.02 -24.75
C LEU A 826 -4.07 7.03 -25.76
N ASP A 827 -5.40 6.93 -25.83
CA ASP A 827 -6.09 6.10 -26.83
C ASP A 827 -6.07 6.71 -28.25
N TYR A 828 -4.89 7.19 -28.67
CA TYR A 828 -4.62 7.72 -29.99
C TYR A 828 -3.37 7.05 -30.54
N ALA A 829 -3.30 6.85 -31.85
CA ALA A 829 -2.06 6.47 -32.52
C ALA A 829 -1.16 7.71 -32.69
N HIS A 830 0.15 7.52 -32.85
CA HIS A 830 1.09 8.62 -33.12
C HIS A 830 0.67 9.43 -34.37
N SER A 831 0.16 8.76 -35.41
CA SER A 831 -0.33 9.41 -36.63
C SER A 831 -1.51 10.36 -36.41
N GLU A 832 -2.21 10.26 -35.27
CA GLU A 832 -3.31 11.17 -34.92
C GLU A 832 -2.83 12.45 -34.21
N LEU A 833 -1.56 12.52 -33.76
CA LEU A 833 -0.98 13.71 -33.12
C LEU A 833 -0.72 14.81 -34.16
N THR A 834 -1.71 15.65 -34.40
CA THR A 834 -1.68 16.67 -35.47
C THR A 834 -0.80 17.88 -35.14
N ARG A 835 -0.65 18.25 -33.86
CA ARG A 835 0.12 19.41 -33.43
C ARG A 835 0.50 19.36 -31.96
N ILE A 836 1.62 19.99 -31.61
CA ILE A 836 1.98 20.35 -30.24
C ILE A 836 2.13 21.89 -30.17
N GLU A 837 1.50 22.53 -29.18
CA GLU A 837 1.62 23.97 -28.90
C GLU A 837 2.20 24.17 -27.49
N ALA A 838 3.34 24.88 -27.38
CA ALA A 838 3.88 25.31 -26.09
C ALA A 838 3.37 26.71 -25.75
N HIS A 839 2.93 26.90 -24.51
CA HIS A 839 2.39 28.14 -23.96
C HIS A 839 3.32 28.63 -22.86
N TYR A 840 3.83 29.85 -22.99
CA TYR A 840 4.78 30.40 -22.04
C TYR A 840 4.19 31.60 -21.31
N ASN A 841 4.57 31.73 -20.05
CA ASN A 841 4.20 32.82 -19.17
C ASN A 841 5.49 33.41 -18.56
N ALA A 842 5.95 34.53 -19.10
CA ALA A 842 7.20 35.18 -18.69
C ALA A 842 6.97 36.41 -17.82
N TYR A 843 7.88 36.61 -16.88
CA TYR A 843 7.90 37.69 -15.91
C TYR A 843 9.19 38.48 -16.06
N VAL A 844 9.11 39.80 -15.82
CA VAL A 844 10.27 40.69 -15.86
C VAL A 844 10.43 41.40 -14.52
N SER A 845 11.43 40.99 -13.74
CA SER A 845 11.81 41.66 -12.49
C SER A 845 12.90 42.71 -12.73
N GLN A 846 13.01 43.67 -11.81
CA GLN A 846 14.15 44.59 -11.74
C GLN A 846 15.05 44.21 -10.56
N GLU A 847 16.35 44.12 -10.82
CA GLU A 847 17.39 43.92 -9.81
C GLU A 847 18.44 45.04 -10.00
N GLY A 848 18.28 46.13 -9.24
CA GLY A 848 19.07 47.34 -9.43
C GLY A 848 18.78 48.00 -10.78
N GLU A 849 19.84 48.37 -11.52
CA GLU A 849 19.72 48.97 -12.85
C GLU A 849 19.46 47.95 -13.97
N ALA A 850 19.53 46.64 -13.69
CA ALA A 850 19.34 45.59 -14.68
C ALA A 850 17.96 44.92 -14.57
N SER A 851 17.29 44.73 -15.71
CA SER A 851 16.10 43.88 -15.78
C SER A 851 16.48 42.40 -15.94
N THR A 852 15.68 41.52 -15.34
CA THR A 852 15.83 40.06 -15.41
C THR A 852 14.53 39.47 -15.94
N ALA A 853 14.60 38.71 -17.04
CA ALA A 853 13.46 38.01 -17.61
C ALA A 853 13.53 36.51 -17.29
N ARG A 854 12.42 35.95 -16.78
CA ARG A 854 12.28 34.53 -16.37
C ARG A 854 10.92 33.97 -16.80
N TYR A 855 10.84 32.69 -17.11
CA TYR A 855 9.59 31.97 -17.29
C TYR A 855 9.07 31.46 -15.95
N GLY A 856 7.82 31.79 -15.63
CA GLY A 856 7.14 31.26 -14.44
C GLY A 856 6.44 29.94 -14.75
N GLU A 857 5.45 29.96 -15.66
CA GLU A 857 4.71 28.76 -16.05
C GLU A 857 4.89 28.47 -17.54
N CYS A 858 5.44 27.29 -17.87
CA CYS A 858 5.47 26.72 -19.21
C CYS A 858 4.49 25.55 -19.28
N SER A 859 3.54 25.60 -20.22
CA SER A 859 2.51 24.57 -20.41
C SER A 859 2.54 24.03 -21.84
N LEU A 860 2.04 22.81 -22.04
CA LEU A 860 2.02 22.14 -23.35
C LEU A 860 0.62 21.66 -23.71
N THR A 861 0.16 21.94 -24.92
CA THR A 861 -1.09 21.39 -25.46
C THR A 861 -0.81 20.42 -26.60
N LEU A 862 -1.25 19.17 -26.44
CA LEU A 862 -1.23 18.13 -27.47
C LEU A 862 -2.56 18.15 -28.23
N TYR A 863 -2.54 18.11 -29.56
CA TYR A 863 -3.73 18.12 -30.42
C TYR A 863 -3.87 16.81 -31.20
N PHE A 864 -5.06 16.21 -31.10
CA PHE A 864 -5.47 15.02 -31.84
C PHE A 864 -6.68 15.40 -32.71
N GLY A 865 -6.40 16.16 -33.78
CA GLY A 865 -7.44 16.79 -34.59
C GLY A 865 -8.21 17.86 -33.80
N VAL A 866 -9.50 17.62 -33.54
CA VAL A 866 -10.35 18.51 -32.71
C VAL A 866 -10.18 18.30 -31.21
N ARG A 867 -9.61 17.17 -30.79
CA ARG A 867 -9.45 16.79 -29.38
C ARG A 867 -8.11 17.25 -28.85
N ARG A 868 -8.01 17.52 -27.54
CA ARG A 868 -6.82 18.17 -26.96
C ARG A 868 -6.51 17.74 -25.51
N VAL A 869 -5.23 17.69 -25.19
CA VAL A 869 -4.72 17.44 -23.83
C VAL A 869 -3.84 18.61 -23.41
N LEU A 870 -4.15 19.25 -22.29
CA LEU A 870 -3.35 20.34 -21.72
C LEU A 870 -2.54 19.83 -20.53
N LEU A 871 -1.23 20.07 -20.57
CA LEU A 871 -0.29 19.82 -19.48
C LEU A 871 0.14 21.18 -18.93
N LYS A 872 -0.45 21.56 -17.81
CA LYS A 872 -0.34 22.90 -17.21
C LYS A 872 0.80 22.93 -16.18
N ASN A 873 1.57 24.01 -16.21
CA ASN A 873 2.75 24.24 -15.37
C ASN A 873 3.80 23.10 -15.40
N LEU A 874 4.07 22.57 -16.60
CA LEU A 874 5.02 21.48 -16.84
C LEU A 874 6.48 21.85 -16.54
N ALA A 875 6.84 23.13 -16.62
CA ALA A 875 8.19 23.61 -16.35
C ALA A 875 8.23 25.12 -16.04
N SER A 876 9.39 25.60 -15.57
CA SER A 876 9.73 27.02 -15.40
C SER A 876 11.19 27.28 -15.81
N SER A 877 11.67 28.53 -15.73
CA SER A 877 13.10 28.79 -15.87
C SER A 877 13.89 28.08 -14.77
N ASP A 878 14.92 27.34 -15.18
CA ASP A 878 16.01 26.93 -14.31
C ASP A 878 16.83 28.18 -13.93
N GLU A 879 17.41 28.23 -12.72
CA GLU A 879 18.18 29.38 -12.24
C GLU A 879 19.55 29.53 -12.94
N ARG A 880 19.84 28.66 -13.91
CA ARG A 880 21.02 28.73 -14.77
C ARG A 880 20.92 29.88 -15.77
N TYR A 881 21.77 30.87 -15.57
CA TYR A 881 21.90 32.05 -16.42
C TYR A 881 22.26 31.71 -17.87
N SER A 882 21.60 32.35 -18.85
CA SER A 882 21.69 31.98 -20.26
C SER A 882 22.31 33.07 -21.14
N ALA A 883 21.76 34.30 -21.11
CA ALA A 883 22.24 35.37 -21.98
C ALA A 883 22.10 36.79 -21.38
N ARG A 884 22.92 37.74 -21.90
CA ARG A 884 22.81 39.18 -21.62
C ARG A 884 22.54 39.97 -22.90
N ASP A 885 21.70 40.98 -22.81
CA ASP A 885 21.74 42.08 -23.77
C ASP A 885 22.89 43.04 -23.40
N PRO A 886 23.82 43.36 -24.31
CA PRO A 886 25.00 44.18 -24.02
C PRO A 886 24.72 45.70 -24.02
N ARG A 887 23.53 46.17 -24.44
CA ARG A 887 23.16 47.59 -24.49
C ARG A 887 22.31 48.02 -23.30
N THR A 888 21.31 47.22 -22.98
CA THR A 888 20.34 47.42 -21.88
C THR A 888 20.77 46.73 -20.59
N GLY A 889 21.77 45.83 -20.66
CA GLY A 889 22.27 45.05 -19.53
C GLY A 889 21.31 43.95 -19.05
N ARG A 890 20.16 43.74 -19.71
CA ARG A 890 19.13 42.76 -19.36
C ARG A 890 19.69 41.35 -19.31
N ARG A 891 19.22 40.54 -18.36
CA ARG A 891 19.52 39.11 -18.20
C ARG A 891 18.34 38.24 -18.61
N ALA A 892 18.60 37.18 -19.37
CA ALA A 892 17.62 36.15 -19.73
C ALA A 892 18.00 34.80 -19.09
N PHE A 893 17.02 34.15 -18.48
CA PHE A 893 17.09 32.77 -17.98
C PHE A 893 16.21 31.90 -18.89
N SER A 894 16.76 31.54 -20.06
CA SER A 894 16.05 30.84 -21.13
C SER A 894 15.95 29.33 -20.91
N VAL A 895 16.88 28.76 -20.13
CA VAL A 895 16.94 27.33 -19.82
C VAL A 895 15.71 26.95 -19.00
N VAL A 896 14.97 25.95 -19.46
CA VAL A 896 13.73 25.49 -18.84
C VAL A 896 13.97 24.19 -18.08
N GLY A 897 13.63 24.16 -16.79
CA GLY A 897 13.67 22.97 -15.94
C GLY A 897 12.27 22.38 -15.76
N LEU A 898 12.11 21.09 -16.07
CA LEU A 898 10.84 20.37 -15.84
C LEU A 898 10.44 20.44 -14.35
N HIS A 899 9.14 20.60 -14.11
CA HIS A 899 8.54 20.42 -12.80
C HIS A 899 8.20 18.96 -12.52
N HIS A 900 7.91 18.16 -13.56
CA HIS A 900 7.50 16.76 -13.44
C HIS A 900 7.86 15.98 -14.70
N VAL A 901 8.20 14.70 -14.57
CA VAL A 901 8.50 13.83 -15.73
C VAL A 901 7.21 13.21 -16.26
N ILE A 902 6.88 13.43 -17.53
CA ILE A 902 5.73 12.78 -18.17
C ILE A 902 6.17 11.88 -19.34
N ILE A 903 5.69 10.64 -19.31
CA ILE A 903 5.81 9.67 -20.41
C ILE A 903 4.42 9.51 -21.05
N LEU A 904 4.35 9.73 -22.36
CA LEU A 904 3.16 9.47 -23.18
C LEU A 904 3.24 8.07 -23.78
N ILE A 905 2.14 7.31 -23.74
CA ILE A 905 2.05 5.99 -24.37
C ILE A 905 0.82 5.97 -25.26
N MET A 906 1.04 5.78 -26.56
CA MET A 906 0.02 5.73 -27.59
C MET A 906 -0.55 4.31 -27.74
N ASN A 907 -1.75 4.16 -28.30
CA ASN A 907 -2.39 2.85 -28.47
C ASN A 907 -1.74 1.97 -29.56
N ASP A 908 -0.92 2.55 -30.44
CA ASP A 908 -0.09 1.85 -31.42
C ASP A 908 1.21 1.27 -30.82
N GLY A 909 1.41 1.44 -29.50
CA GLY A 909 2.59 0.99 -28.78
C GLY A 909 3.82 1.90 -28.92
N SER A 910 3.69 3.06 -29.57
CA SER A 910 4.72 4.10 -29.50
C SER A 910 4.69 4.79 -28.12
N SER A 911 5.87 5.18 -27.65
CA SER A 911 6.06 5.76 -26.32
C SER A 911 7.02 6.94 -26.43
N TYR A 912 6.70 8.04 -25.76
CA TYR A 912 7.42 9.30 -25.88
C TYR A 912 7.68 9.92 -24.51
N ARG A 913 8.88 10.46 -24.33
CA ARG A 913 9.20 11.34 -23.21
C ARG A 913 8.89 12.77 -23.61
N LEU A 914 8.21 13.50 -22.74
CA LEU A 914 7.94 14.91 -22.94
C LEU A 914 9.13 15.77 -22.53
N THR A 915 9.44 16.75 -23.38
CA THR A 915 10.43 17.79 -23.13
C THR A 915 9.78 19.14 -23.39
N VAL A 916 9.98 20.11 -22.48
CA VAL A 916 9.54 21.47 -22.77
C VAL A 916 10.57 22.09 -23.71
N PRO A 917 10.15 22.59 -24.88
CA PRO A 917 11.05 23.16 -25.88
C PRO A 917 11.70 24.43 -25.32
N SER A 918 12.99 24.63 -25.56
CA SER A 918 13.67 25.87 -25.17
C SER A 918 13.14 27.04 -26.03
N PRO A 919 12.53 28.07 -25.44
CA PRO A 919 12.10 29.27 -26.15
C PRO A 919 13.29 30.15 -26.57
N ASP A 920 13.04 31.05 -27.52
CA ASP A 920 14.06 31.93 -28.12
C ASP A 920 14.59 32.97 -27.12
N GLU A 921 15.91 32.94 -26.87
CA GLU A 921 16.60 33.90 -26.00
C GLU A 921 16.50 35.32 -26.54
N GLY A 922 16.57 35.50 -27.86
CA GLY A 922 16.47 36.81 -28.50
C GLY A 922 15.12 37.47 -28.23
N GLN A 923 14.05 36.67 -28.10
CA GLN A 923 12.72 37.17 -27.77
C GLN A 923 12.64 37.73 -26.33
N MET A 924 13.35 37.15 -25.35
CA MET A 924 13.42 37.70 -23.98
C MET A 924 14.24 39.00 -23.91
N LEU A 925 15.25 39.12 -24.79
CA LEU A 925 16.15 40.26 -24.81
C LEU A 925 15.59 41.46 -25.59
N ASP A 926 14.57 41.28 -26.44
CA ASP A 926 13.91 42.37 -27.19
C ASP A 926 13.38 43.49 -26.25
N GLU A 927 13.69 44.74 -26.58
CA GLU A 927 13.18 45.92 -25.87
C GLU A 927 11.64 46.01 -25.91
N LYS A 928 11.00 45.47 -26.96
CA LYS A 928 9.53 45.38 -27.11
C LYS A 928 8.88 44.36 -26.19
N PHE A 929 9.65 43.54 -25.47
CA PHE A 929 9.15 42.63 -24.43
C PHE A 929 8.61 43.39 -23.20
N ILE A 930 8.78 44.71 -23.14
CA ILE A 930 8.26 45.58 -22.08
C ILE A 930 6.80 45.97 -22.36
N GLY A 931 5.90 45.76 -21.39
CA GLY A 931 4.62 46.50 -21.35
C GLY A 931 3.43 45.82 -20.68
N ARG A 932 3.45 44.49 -20.48
CA ARG A 932 2.39 43.76 -19.75
C ARG A 932 3.00 42.56 -19.02
N ASP A 933 3.09 42.65 -17.70
CA ASP A 933 3.49 41.53 -16.84
C ASP A 933 2.24 40.75 -16.40
N PRO A 934 2.16 39.42 -16.61
CA PRO A 934 3.10 38.59 -17.32
C PRO A 934 2.89 38.58 -18.84
N VAL A 935 4.00 38.41 -19.58
CA VAL A 935 4.04 38.31 -21.03
C VAL A 935 3.67 36.88 -21.44
N LYS A 936 2.61 36.73 -22.22
CA LYS A 936 2.10 35.41 -22.68
C LYS A 936 2.16 35.29 -24.20
N TRP A 937 2.74 34.20 -24.69
CA TRP A 937 2.70 33.81 -26.10
C TRP A 937 2.66 32.30 -26.23
N LYS A 938 2.54 31.85 -27.48
CA LYS A 938 2.48 30.45 -27.85
C LYS A 938 3.37 30.17 -29.03
N THR A 939 3.89 28.95 -29.14
CA THR A 939 4.62 28.49 -30.32
C THR A 939 4.26 27.05 -30.67
N VAL A 940 4.34 26.71 -31.96
CA VAL A 940 4.22 25.31 -32.41
C VAL A 940 5.55 24.62 -32.17
N ALA A 941 5.53 23.49 -31.47
CA ALA A 941 6.74 22.86 -30.96
C ALA A 941 6.82 21.35 -31.29
N PRO A 942 7.19 20.99 -32.54
CA PRO A 942 7.20 19.59 -32.97
C PRO A 942 8.31 18.75 -32.32
N GLN A 943 9.30 19.37 -31.69
CA GLN A 943 10.43 18.69 -31.03
C GLN A 943 10.20 18.41 -29.53
N SER A 944 9.02 18.72 -28.98
CA SER A 944 8.68 18.55 -27.56
C SER A 944 8.44 17.10 -27.11
N ILE A 945 8.62 16.14 -28.00
CA ILE A 945 8.54 14.70 -27.73
C ILE A 945 9.76 14.00 -28.31
N SER A 946 10.34 13.08 -27.54
CA SER A 946 11.37 12.16 -28.01
C SER A 946 10.89 10.72 -27.81
N LEU A 947 11.11 9.85 -28.81
CA LEU A 947 10.74 8.44 -28.71
C LEU A 947 11.54 7.79 -27.57
N THR A 948 10.88 7.07 -26.67
CA THR A 948 11.58 6.32 -25.63
C THR A 948 12.28 5.10 -26.23
N LYS A 949 13.47 4.76 -25.72
CA LYS A 949 14.22 3.58 -26.15
C LYS A 949 13.51 2.27 -25.80
N LYS A 950 12.84 2.25 -24.65
CA LYS A 950 11.95 1.17 -24.23
C LYS A 950 10.57 1.39 -24.86
N LYS A 951 9.91 0.29 -25.23
CA LYS A 951 8.47 0.29 -25.51
C LYS A 951 7.73 0.06 -24.21
N TYR A 952 6.93 1.03 -23.78
CA TYR A 952 6.05 0.84 -22.64
C TYR A 952 4.73 0.21 -23.10
N ALA A 953 4.13 -0.62 -22.26
CA ALA A 953 2.83 -1.21 -22.56
C ALA A 953 1.73 -0.14 -22.50
N PHE A 954 0.90 -0.07 -23.53
CA PHE A 954 -0.36 0.67 -23.47
C PHE A 954 -1.32 -0.07 -22.53
N LEU A 955 -1.78 0.61 -21.47
CA LEU A 955 -2.63 0.03 -20.44
C LEU A 955 -4.03 0.62 -20.52
N LEU A 956 -5.02 -0.26 -20.53
CA LEU A 956 -6.41 0.10 -20.28
C LEU A 956 -6.70 0.01 -18.76
N PRO A 957 -7.63 0.82 -18.23
CA PRO A 957 -8.12 0.68 -16.87
C PRO A 957 -8.75 -0.70 -16.69
N LEU A 958 -8.25 -1.48 -15.73
CA LEU A 958 -8.85 -2.77 -15.39
C LEU A 958 -10.24 -2.58 -14.75
N ASP A 959 -11.08 -3.58 -14.94
CA ASP A 959 -12.35 -3.75 -14.23
C ASP A 959 -12.10 -3.91 -12.73
N LYS A 960 -12.82 -3.15 -11.90
CA LYS A 960 -12.87 -3.34 -10.46
C LYS A 960 -13.66 -4.62 -10.12
N LYS A 961 -13.45 -5.15 -8.90
CA LYS A 961 -14.22 -6.29 -8.35
C LYS A 961 -15.74 -6.05 -8.55
N PRO A 962 -16.44 -6.90 -9.32
CA PRO A 962 -17.84 -6.64 -9.68
C PRO A 962 -18.83 -6.67 -8.51
N TYR A 963 -19.88 -5.87 -8.63
CA TYR A 963 -21.06 -5.91 -7.76
C TYR A 963 -22.13 -6.82 -8.40
N ALA A 964 -22.54 -7.86 -7.68
CA ALA A 964 -23.65 -8.70 -8.10
C ALA A 964 -24.99 -8.03 -7.76
N MET A 965 -25.84 -7.83 -8.76
CA MET A 965 -27.19 -7.25 -8.61
C MET A 965 -28.22 -8.27 -8.08
N GLY A 966 -27.90 -9.56 -8.17
CA GLY A 966 -28.69 -10.67 -7.62
C GLY A 966 -29.92 -11.05 -8.45
N ARG A 967 -30.56 -12.18 -8.11
CA ARG A 967 -31.68 -12.79 -8.86
C ARG A 967 -33.05 -12.12 -8.69
N ARG A 968 -33.10 -10.97 -8.03
CA ARG A 968 -34.33 -10.21 -7.75
C ARG A 968 -34.17 -8.80 -8.31
N ALA A 969 -35.28 -8.10 -8.47
CA ALA A 969 -35.23 -6.71 -8.86
C ALA A 969 -34.55 -5.86 -7.76
N THR A 970 -33.50 -5.15 -8.13
CA THR A 970 -32.69 -4.30 -7.23
C THR A 970 -32.40 -2.97 -7.91
N CYS A 971 -31.95 -1.99 -7.13
CA CYS A 971 -31.38 -0.76 -7.69
C CYS A 971 -29.97 -0.51 -7.16
N ALA A 972 -29.15 0.14 -7.97
CA ALA A 972 -27.84 0.65 -7.61
C ALA A 972 -27.86 2.19 -7.64
N LEU A 973 -27.41 2.82 -6.57
CA LEU A 973 -27.05 4.24 -6.55
C LEU A 973 -25.54 4.35 -6.77
N LEU A 974 -25.14 5.14 -7.77
CA LEU A 974 -23.74 5.37 -8.12
C LEU A 974 -23.24 6.73 -7.62
N THR A 975 -22.07 6.73 -7.00
CA THR A 975 -21.38 7.93 -6.49
C THR A 975 -20.06 8.11 -7.23
N SER A 976 -19.86 9.27 -7.86
CA SER A 976 -18.59 9.60 -8.52
C SER A 976 -17.44 9.61 -7.51
N PRO A 977 -16.37 8.81 -7.69
CA PRO A 977 -15.16 8.96 -6.90
C PRO A 977 -14.41 10.24 -7.25
N SER A 978 -13.47 10.65 -6.39
CA SER A 978 -12.54 11.74 -6.66
C SER A 978 -11.63 11.41 -7.86
N GLU A 979 -11.08 10.19 -7.85
CA GLU A 979 -10.22 9.58 -8.88
C GLU A 979 -10.72 8.15 -9.16
N GLN A 980 -11.15 7.87 -10.40
CA GLN A 980 -11.63 6.54 -10.76
C GLN A 980 -10.47 5.62 -11.18
N THR A 981 -10.02 4.76 -10.28
CA THR A 981 -8.86 3.86 -10.46
C THR A 981 -9.14 2.57 -11.25
N GLY A 982 -10.30 2.46 -11.92
CA GLY A 982 -10.72 1.28 -12.70
C GLY A 982 -12.21 1.31 -13.03
N VAL A 983 -12.66 0.50 -14.00
CA VAL A 983 -14.06 0.47 -14.45
C VAL A 983 -14.96 -0.21 -13.42
N GLU A 984 -16.06 0.42 -12.99
CA GLU A 984 -17.02 -0.26 -12.10
C GLU A 984 -17.80 -1.34 -12.87
N VAL A 985 -18.02 -2.51 -12.28
CA VAL A 985 -18.75 -3.59 -12.97
C VAL A 985 -20.00 -3.98 -12.21
N LEU A 986 -21.15 -3.95 -12.88
CA LEU A 986 -22.42 -4.47 -12.37
C LEU A 986 -22.76 -5.78 -13.09
N ILE A 987 -22.98 -6.85 -12.32
CA ILE A 987 -23.32 -8.18 -12.84
C ILE A 987 -24.79 -8.49 -12.57
N GLY A 988 -25.53 -8.75 -13.64
CA GLY A 988 -26.91 -9.23 -13.61
C GLY A 988 -27.02 -10.76 -13.55
N GLU A 989 -28.10 -11.23 -12.93
CA GLU A 989 -28.53 -12.64 -12.85
C GLU A 989 -29.97 -12.83 -13.39
N GLY A 990 -30.35 -12.09 -14.46
CA GLY A 990 -31.61 -12.31 -15.18
C GLY A 990 -32.84 -11.65 -14.57
N ALA A 991 -32.67 -10.54 -13.82
CA ALA A 991 -33.76 -9.73 -13.28
C ALA A 991 -33.71 -8.28 -13.80
N THR A 992 -34.65 -7.43 -13.35
CA THR A 992 -34.70 -6.00 -13.71
C THR A 992 -33.94 -5.14 -12.70
N TYR A 993 -33.01 -4.32 -13.19
CA TYR A 993 -32.12 -3.49 -12.38
C TYR A 993 -32.26 -2.02 -12.70
N LEU A 994 -32.48 -1.18 -11.68
CA LEU A 994 -32.52 0.28 -11.82
C LEU A 994 -31.17 0.88 -11.37
N VAL A 995 -30.43 1.53 -12.26
CA VAL A 995 -29.10 2.10 -11.95
C VAL A 995 -29.18 3.63 -12.01
N HIS A 996 -29.14 4.29 -10.85
CA HIS A 996 -29.09 5.74 -10.76
C HIS A 996 -27.67 6.23 -11.08
N LEU A 997 -27.51 6.91 -12.22
CA LEU A 997 -26.20 7.28 -12.76
C LEU A 997 -25.58 8.48 -12.03
N SER A 998 -24.24 8.48 -11.96
CA SER A 998 -23.41 9.62 -11.55
C SER A 998 -22.67 10.24 -12.74
N GLN A 999 -22.41 11.55 -12.66
CA GLN A 999 -21.48 12.24 -13.56
C GLN A 999 -20.04 11.68 -13.40
N ASP A 1000 -19.16 11.91 -14.37
CA ASP A 1000 -17.72 11.60 -14.28
C ASP A 1000 -17.40 10.16 -13.85
N MET A 1001 -18.09 9.19 -14.46
CA MET A 1001 -18.01 7.79 -14.07
C MET A 1001 -18.02 6.85 -15.28
N THR A 1002 -17.20 5.80 -15.23
CA THR A 1002 -17.15 4.72 -16.23
C THR A 1002 -17.58 3.40 -15.61
N LEU A 1003 -18.58 2.73 -16.18
CA LEU A 1003 -19.04 1.42 -15.71
C LEU A 1003 -19.22 0.41 -16.84
N ARG A 1004 -19.29 -0.87 -16.49
CA ARG A 1004 -19.58 -2.01 -17.36
C ARG A 1004 -20.81 -2.74 -16.83
N LEU A 1005 -21.73 -3.07 -17.72
CA LEU A 1005 -22.84 -3.98 -17.46
C LEU A 1005 -22.47 -5.36 -18.01
N SER A 1006 -22.86 -6.42 -17.31
CA SER A 1006 -22.62 -7.80 -17.75
C SER A 1006 -23.71 -8.73 -17.21
N THR A 1007 -24.16 -9.69 -18.02
CA THR A 1007 -24.99 -10.81 -17.58
C THR A 1007 -24.30 -12.12 -18.00
N PRO A 1008 -23.30 -12.63 -17.23
CA PRO A 1008 -22.52 -13.80 -17.65
C PRO A 1008 -23.36 -15.05 -17.90
N GLY A 1009 -24.49 -15.20 -17.20
CA GLY A 1009 -25.42 -16.30 -17.39
C GLY A 1009 -26.32 -16.18 -18.62
N ALA A 1010 -26.30 -15.06 -19.35
CA ALA A 1010 -27.02 -14.91 -20.62
C ALA A 1010 -26.31 -15.61 -21.79
N LEU A 1011 -25.00 -15.83 -21.66
CA LEU A 1011 -24.16 -16.46 -22.68
C LEU A 1011 -24.62 -17.90 -22.97
N ALA A 1012 -24.64 -18.30 -24.24
CA ALA A 1012 -24.99 -19.67 -24.64
C ALA A 1012 -24.06 -20.76 -24.06
N SER A 1013 -22.83 -20.37 -23.69
CA SER A 1013 -21.83 -21.23 -23.05
C SER A 1013 -21.96 -21.34 -21.52
N ALA A 1014 -22.88 -20.60 -20.90
CA ALA A 1014 -23.06 -20.61 -19.45
C ALA A 1014 -23.62 -21.94 -18.93
N SER A 1015 -23.11 -22.39 -17.77
CA SER A 1015 -23.52 -23.65 -17.13
C SER A 1015 -23.91 -23.43 -15.66
N PRO A 1016 -25.23 -23.43 -15.34
CA PRO A 1016 -26.36 -23.38 -16.26
C PRO A 1016 -26.54 -22.00 -16.90
N GLN A 1017 -27.08 -21.95 -18.12
CA GLN A 1017 -27.58 -20.72 -18.73
C GLN A 1017 -28.82 -20.22 -17.97
N LEU A 1018 -28.98 -18.91 -17.85
CA LEU A 1018 -30.17 -18.29 -17.27
C LEU A 1018 -31.38 -18.46 -18.20
N PRO A 1019 -32.61 -18.55 -17.66
CA PRO A 1019 -33.81 -18.65 -18.49
C PRO A 1019 -34.12 -17.35 -19.26
N HIS A 1020 -33.65 -16.20 -18.76
CA HIS A 1020 -33.92 -14.86 -19.28
C HIS A 1020 -32.68 -13.96 -19.12
N ALA A 1021 -32.53 -12.99 -20.03
CA ALA A 1021 -31.56 -11.90 -19.90
C ALA A 1021 -31.93 -10.94 -18.75
N SER A 1022 -30.97 -10.13 -18.30
CA SER A 1022 -31.21 -9.03 -17.37
C SER A 1022 -31.87 -7.86 -18.10
N VAL A 1023 -32.63 -7.02 -17.37
CA VAL A 1023 -33.17 -5.76 -17.91
C VAL A 1023 -32.52 -4.59 -17.17
N TRP A 1024 -31.86 -3.70 -17.89
CA TRP A 1024 -31.15 -2.56 -17.30
C TRP A 1024 -31.90 -1.25 -17.56
N GLU A 1025 -32.43 -0.64 -16.49
CA GLU A 1025 -33.03 0.70 -16.49
C GLU A 1025 -32.01 1.69 -15.92
N LEU A 1026 -31.46 2.56 -16.76
CA LEU A 1026 -30.43 3.54 -16.42
C LEU A 1026 -31.09 4.90 -16.13
N ASP A 1027 -31.19 5.26 -14.87
CA ASP A 1027 -31.79 6.51 -14.41
C ASP A 1027 -30.78 7.66 -14.47
N ALA A 1028 -30.99 8.57 -15.43
CA ALA A 1028 -30.20 9.77 -15.65
C ALA A 1028 -30.86 11.04 -15.06
N THR A 1029 -31.94 10.92 -14.27
CA THR A 1029 -32.73 12.07 -13.80
C THR A 1029 -31.91 13.06 -12.96
N HIS A 1030 -30.98 12.55 -12.15
CA HIS A 1030 -30.04 13.35 -11.35
C HIS A 1030 -28.94 14.03 -12.18
N LEU A 1031 -28.72 13.63 -13.44
CA LEU A 1031 -27.75 14.23 -14.34
C LEU A 1031 -28.28 15.51 -15.03
N GLY A 1032 -29.59 15.79 -14.93
CA GLY A 1032 -30.25 16.89 -15.61
C GLY A 1032 -30.56 16.59 -17.07
N GLN A 1033 -30.48 17.59 -17.93
CA GLN A 1033 -30.62 17.41 -19.38
C GLN A 1033 -29.33 16.78 -19.93
N VAL A 1034 -29.44 15.57 -20.48
CA VAL A 1034 -28.30 14.79 -20.99
C VAL A 1034 -28.39 14.54 -22.49
N GLU A 1035 -27.23 14.48 -23.14
CA GLU A 1035 -27.10 13.90 -24.47
C GLU A 1035 -26.84 12.40 -24.33
N ILE A 1036 -27.45 11.59 -25.20
CA ILE A 1036 -27.29 10.13 -25.24
C ILE A 1036 -26.67 9.74 -26.58
N LYS A 1037 -25.48 9.14 -26.55
CA LYS A 1037 -24.73 8.66 -27.73
C LYS A 1037 -24.43 7.18 -27.57
N LEU A 1038 -24.64 6.40 -28.62
CA LEU A 1038 -24.21 5.00 -28.72
C LEU A 1038 -23.21 4.89 -29.87
N ASP A 1039 -22.15 4.13 -29.65
CA ASP A 1039 -21.13 3.82 -30.67
C ASP A 1039 -20.61 2.40 -30.38
N ALA A 1040 -20.88 1.46 -31.29
CA ALA A 1040 -20.81 0.03 -31.04
C ALA A 1040 -21.48 -0.36 -29.70
N ASN A 1041 -20.73 -0.98 -28.78
CA ASN A 1041 -21.21 -1.38 -27.46
C ASN A 1041 -20.94 -0.35 -26.34
N LEU A 1042 -20.59 0.90 -26.67
CA LEU A 1042 -20.31 1.94 -25.69
C LEU A 1042 -21.39 3.03 -25.72
N LEU A 1043 -22.10 3.15 -24.59
CA LEU A 1043 -23.16 4.13 -24.36
C LEU A 1043 -22.63 5.28 -23.51
N GLN A 1044 -22.73 6.50 -24.02
CA GLN A 1044 -22.44 7.72 -23.28
C GLN A 1044 -23.75 8.42 -22.91
N VAL A 1045 -23.91 8.74 -21.63
CA VAL A 1045 -25.05 9.49 -21.08
C VAL A 1045 -24.51 10.71 -20.35
N GLY A 1046 -24.52 11.87 -21.00
CA GLY A 1046 -23.78 13.05 -20.52
C GLY A 1046 -22.28 12.78 -20.45
N ARG A 1047 -21.68 12.85 -19.25
CA ARG A 1047 -20.27 12.51 -18.98
C ARG A 1047 -20.08 11.11 -18.39
N THR A 1048 -21.16 10.33 -18.26
CA THR A 1048 -21.12 8.93 -17.83
C THR A 1048 -20.84 8.03 -19.04
N VAL A 1049 -19.90 7.09 -18.91
CA VAL A 1049 -19.54 6.11 -19.95
C VAL A 1049 -19.92 4.71 -19.49
N ILE A 1050 -20.62 3.97 -20.33
CA ILE A 1050 -21.19 2.65 -20.00
C ILE A 1050 -20.80 1.65 -21.08
N HIS A 1051 -19.96 0.69 -20.73
CA HIS A 1051 -19.66 -0.47 -21.56
C HIS A 1051 -20.82 -1.47 -21.46
N LEU A 1052 -21.50 -1.68 -22.57
CA LEU A 1052 -22.60 -2.64 -22.69
C LEU A 1052 -22.04 -4.04 -23.05
N PRO A 1053 -22.79 -5.11 -22.75
CA PRO A 1053 -22.39 -6.45 -23.16
C PRO A 1053 -22.32 -6.57 -24.69
N VAL A 1054 -21.46 -7.46 -25.16
CA VAL A 1054 -21.39 -7.89 -26.56
C VAL A 1054 -22.05 -9.27 -26.63
N TYR A 1055 -22.90 -9.49 -27.63
CA TYR A 1055 -23.70 -10.71 -27.77
C TYR A 1055 -23.31 -11.48 -29.03
N GLU A 1056 -23.16 -12.79 -28.91
CA GLU A 1056 -23.11 -13.71 -30.04
C GLU A 1056 -24.53 -14.18 -30.43
N ALA A 1057 -24.65 -14.89 -31.56
CA ALA A 1057 -25.93 -15.22 -32.19
C ALA A 1057 -26.87 -16.14 -31.37
N GLN A 1058 -26.38 -16.75 -30.28
CA GLN A 1058 -27.16 -17.64 -29.41
C GLN A 1058 -27.33 -17.08 -27.98
N ASP A 1059 -26.78 -15.90 -27.70
CA ASP A 1059 -26.84 -15.29 -26.37
C ASP A 1059 -28.20 -14.61 -26.12
N LEU A 1060 -28.59 -14.54 -24.85
CA LEU A 1060 -29.76 -13.75 -24.45
C LEU A 1060 -29.36 -12.27 -24.38
N ILE A 1061 -30.07 -11.41 -25.12
CA ILE A 1061 -29.77 -9.97 -25.21
C ILE A 1061 -30.42 -9.23 -24.04
N ASP A 1062 -29.64 -8.50 -23.23
CA ASP A 1062 -30.18 -7.66 -22.16
C ASP A 1062 -30.88 -6.42 -22.74
N PRO A 1063 -32.17 -6.17 -22.46
CA PRO A 1063 -32.84 -4.93 -22.83
C PRO A 1063 -32.32 -3.75 -21.98
N ILE A 1064 -31.77 -2.74 -22.64
CA ILE A 1064 -31.16 -1.56 -22.00
C ILE A 1064 -31.99 -0.32 -22.30
N ARG A 1065 -32.29 0.45 -21.24
CA ARG A 1065 -33.11 1.66 -21.28
C ARG A 1065 -32.42 2.81 -20.58
N VAL A 1066 -32.53 4.03 -21.10
CA VAL A 1066 -32.08 5.27 -20.43
C VAL A 1066 -33.31 6.14 -20.12
N ILE A 1067 -33.44 6.58 -18.87
CA ILE A 1067 -34.56 7.39 -18.37
C ILE A 1067 -34.07 8.82 -18.11
N THR A 1068 -34.58 9.82 -18.83
CA THR A 1068 -34.18 11.22 -18.66
C THR A 1068 -34.91 11.91 -17.50
N ALA A 1069 -34.47 13.11 -17.12
CA ALA A 1069 -35.09 13.94 -16.08
C ALA A 1069 -36.59 14.22 -16.28
N GLN A 1070 -37.09 14.21 -17.52
CA GLN A 1070 -38.53 14.38 -17.82
C GLN A 1070 -39.30 13.04 -17.89
N GLY A 1071 -38.66 11.92 -17.55
CA GLY A 1071 -39.24 10.58 -17.61
C GLY A 1071 -39.37 10.04 -19.03
N ILE A 1072 -38.56 10.48 -20.00
CA ILE A 1072 -38.51 9.88 -21.33
C ILE A 1072 -37.66 8.62 -21.27
N VAL A 1073 -38.17 7.50 -21.79
CA VAL A 1073 -37.46 6.23 -21.88
C VAL A 1073 -36.92 6.06 -23.31
N TYR A 1074 -35.60 6.05 -23.42
CA TYR A 1074 -34.89 5.69 -24.64
C TYR A 1074 -34.48 4.21 -24.57
N ALA A 1075 -34.89 3.41 -25.54
CA ALA A 1075 -34.32 2.09 -25.76
C ALA A 1075 -32.95 2.22 -26.42
N VAL A 1076 -32.00 1.41 -25.95
CA VAL A 1076 -30.65 1.31 -26.48
C VAL A 1076 -30.51 -0.07 -27.13
N ASP A 1077 -30.39 -0.07 -28.45
CA ASP A 1077 -30.38 -1.28 -29.26
C ASP A 1077 -28.99 -1.48 -29.86
N VAL A 1078 -28.21 -2.35 -29.20
CA VAL A 1078 -26.78 -2.57 -29.46
C VAL A 1078 -26.56 -3.29 -30.80
N LEU A 1079 -27.47 -4.19 -31.22
CA LEU A 1079 -27.32 -4.92 -32.49
C LEU A 1079 -27.51 -4.05 -33.73
N PHE A 1080 -28.32 -2.99 -33.59
CA PHE A 1080 -28.60 -2.03 -34.67
C PHE A 1080 -27.96 -0.65 -34.43
N GLU A 1081 -27.03 -0.55 -33.46
CA GLU A 1081 -26.30 0.66 -33.05
C GLU A 1081 -27.18 1.92 -32.98
N ARG A 1082 -28.38 1.80 -32.39
CA ARG A 1082 -29.38 2.88 -32.38
C ARG A 1082 -29.97 3.16 -31.00
N VAL A 1083 -30.33 4.43 -30.80
CA VAL A 1083 -31.04 4.92 -29.60
C VAL A 1083 -32.34 5.59 -30.04
N TYR A 1084 -33.48 5.21 -29.47
CA TYR A 1084 -34.77 5.77 -29.84
C TYR A 1084 -35.76 5.82 -28.67
N VAL A 1085 -36.70 6.76 -28.71
CA VAL A 1085 -37.75 6.89 -27.69
C VAL A 1085 -38.71 5.69 -27.78
N GLU A 1086 -38.76 4.89 -26.72
CA GLU A 1086 -39.65 3.73 -26.57
C GLU A 1086 -40.94 4.11 -25.82
N ALA A 1087 -40.80 4.81 -24.69
CA ALA A 1087 -41.86 5.00 -23.72
C ALA A 1087 -41.67 6.26 -22.87
N LEU A 1088 -42.59 6.47 -21.92
CA LEU A 1088 -42.41 7.33 -20.75
C LEU A 1088 -42.34 6.45 -19.48
N ASP A 1089 -41.65 6.91 -18.44
CA ASP A 1089 -41.61 6.24 -17.13
C ASP A 1089 -42.46 6.98 -16.11
N GLY A 1090 -43.54 6.35 -15.62
CA GLY A 1090 -44.49 6.97 -14.70
C GLY A 1090 -43.97 7.26 -13.30
N ARG A 1091 -42.76 6.79 -12.94
CA ARG A 1091 -42.11 7.18 -11.68
C ARG A 1091 -41.64 8.64 -11.73
N TYR A 1092 -41.20 9.09 -12.90
CA TYR A 1092 -40.58 10.41 -13.12
C TYR A 1092 -41.44 11.34 -13.98
N PHE A 1093 -42.15 10.80 -14.98
CA PHE A 1093 -43.01 11.57 -15.87
C PHE A 1093 -44.17 12.24 -15.11
N THR A 1094 -44.18 13.57 -15.13
CA THR A 1094 -45.25 14.39 -14.53
C THR A 1094 -45.82 15.32 -15.62
N PRO A 1095 -47.04 15.09 -16.13
CA PRO A 1095 -47.63 15.94 -17.15
C PRO A 1095 -47.95 17.34 -16.59
N PRO A 1096 -47.76 18.43 -17.35
CA PRO A 1096 -48.10 19.78 -16.90
C PRO A 1096 -49.59 19.92 -16.54
N VAL A 1097 -49.86 20.38 -15.32
CA VAL A 1097 -51.22 20.44 -14.74
C VAL A 1097 -52.15 21.40 -15.51
N ALA A 1098 -51.61 22.52 -16.00
CA ALA A 1098 -52.38 23.48 -16.80
C ALA A 1098 -52.37 23.08 -18.29
N PRO A 1099 -53.53 22.98 -18.97
CA PRO A 1099 -53.60 22.62 -20.39
C PRO A 1099 -52.79 23.54 -21.32
N SER A 1100 -52.60 24.80 -20.94
CA SER A 1100 -51.85 25.83 -21.67
C SER A 1100 -50.36 25.90 -21.33
N ALA A 1101 -49.87 25.19 -20.31
CA ALA A 1101 -48.46 25.24 -19.93
C ALA A 1101 -47.59 24.63 -21.05
N PRO A 1102 -46.46 25.26 -21.44
CA PRO A 1102 -45.56 24.72 -22.46
C PRO A 1102 -44.96 23.38 -22.02
N TRP A 1103 -44.63 22.53 -22.99
CA TRP A 1103 -43.87 21.30 -22.73
C TRP A 1103 -42.39 21.63 -22.45
N PRO A 1104 -41.71 20.90 -21.54
CA PRO A 1104 -40.25 20.97 -21.41
C PRO A 1104 -39.54 20.73 -22.74
N SER A 1105 -38.33 21.27 -22.88
CA SER A 1105 -37.50 21.19 -24.10
C SER A 1105 -37.40 19.75 -24.63
N GLU A 1106 -37.05 18.79 -23.76
CA GLU A 1106 -36.93 17.36 -24.10
C GLU A 1106 -38.22 16.74 -24.67
N LEU A 1107 -39.40 17.18 -24.19
CA LEU A 1107 -40.71 16.66 -24.60
C LEU A 1107 -41.31 17.41 -25.81
N SER A 1108 -40.81 18.61 -26.11
CA SER A 1108 -41.38 19.50 -27.15
C SER A 1108 -41.42 18.85 -28.55
N GLY A 1109 -40.36 18.12 -28.92
CA GLY A 1109 -40.28 17.37 -30.19
C GLY A 1109 -41.13 16.09 -30.24
N LEU A 1110 -41.75 15.69 -29.14
CA LEU A 1110 -42.58 14.47 -29.02
C LEU A 1110 -44.08 14.79 -28.92
N THR A 1111 -44.47 16.05 -29.06
CA THR A 1111 -45.83 16.54 -28.80
C THR A 1111 -46.93 15.91 -29.67
N SER A 1112 -46.64 15.45 -30.88
CA SER A 1112 -47.59 14.71 -31.71
C SER A 1112 -47.75 13.24 -31.33
N LYS A 1113 -46.86 12.68 -30.48
CA LYS A 1113 -46.84 11.24 -30.19
C LYS A 1113 -47.83 10.83 -29.11
N LYS A 1114 -48.26 9.57 -29.22
CA LYS A 1114 -48.80 8.75 -28.13
C LYS A 1114 -47.74 7.74 -27.74
N LEU A 1115 -47.34 7.74 -26.46
CA LEU A 1115 -46.29 6.87 -25.93
C LEU A 1115 -46.88 5.94 -24.87
N LYS A 1116 -46.39 4.69 -24.82
CA LYS A 1116 -46.64 3.79 -23.69
C LYS A 1116 -46.04 4.40 -22.43
N VAL A 1117 -46.67 4.20 -21.27
CA VAL A 1117 -46.10 4.58 -19.98
C VAL A 1117 -45.80 3.34 -19.16
N MET A 1118 -44.55 3.19 -18.76
CA MET A 1118 -44.03 2.13 -17.91
C MET A 1118 -44.14 2.50 -16.43
N ASN A 1119 -44.01 1.51 -15.54
CA ASN A 1119 -43.90 1.71 -14.09
C ASN A 1119 -45.06 2.53 -13.47
N VAL A 1120 -46.27 2.37 -14.05
CA VAL A 1120 -47.54 2.96 -13.61
C VAL A 1120 -48.67 1.96 -13.81
N ALA A 1121 -49.66 1.96 -12.92
CA ALA A 1121 -50.86 1.12 -12.97
C ALA A 1121 -52.11 1.89 -12.53
N LEU A 1122 -53.30 1.36 -12.83
CA LEU A 1122 -54.56 1.85 -12.26
C LEU A 1122 -54.72 1.33 -10.82
N LYS A 1123 -55.25 2.17 -9.92
CA LYS A 1123 -55.45 1.85 -8.51
C LYS A 1123 -56.48 0.74 -8.26
N ASP A 1124 -57.43 0.56 -9.18
CA ASP A 1124 -58.47 -0.46 -9.12
C ASP A 1124 -57.99 -1.85 -9.58
N GLY A 1125 -56.74 -1.99 -10.01
CA GLY A 1125 -56.17 -3.26 -10.50
C GLY A 1125 -56.54 -3.63 -11.93
N SER A 1126 -57.16 -2.74 -12.71
CA SER A 1126 -57.49 -2.98 -14.12
C SER A 1126 -56.27 -3.36 -14.95
N ALA A 1127 -56.33 -4.49 -15.65
CA ALA A 1127 -55.25 -4.98 -16.50
C ALA A 1127 -55.20 -4.27 -17.86
N GLY A 1128 -54.00 -3.97 -18.35
CA GLY A 1128 -53.73 -3.40 -19.67
C GLY A 1128 -52.56 -2.40 -19.64
N ALA A 1129 -51.89 -2.16 -20.77
CA ALA A 1129 -50.85 -1.13 -20.82
C ALA A 1129 -51.47 0.28 -20.79
N LEU A 1130 -50.88 1.18 -20.01
CA LEU A 1130 -51.21 2.60 -20.05
C LEU A 1130 -50.40 3.31 -21.13
N SER A 1131 -51.00 4.32 -21.75
CA SER A 1131 -50.35 5.19 -22.73
C SER A 1131 -50.82 6.63 -22.57
N TYR A 1132 -49.90 7.58 -22.72
CA TYR A 1132 -50.18 9.01 -22.65
C TYR A 1132 -49.99 9.66 -24.03
N HIS A 1133 -50.95 10.50 -24.42
CA HIS A 1133 -50.89 11.27 -25.66
C HIS A 1133 -50.47 12.69 -25.35
N LEU A 1134 -49.29 13.11 -25.82
CA LEU A 1134 -48.72 14.42 -25.44
C LEU A 1134 -49.52 15.59 -26.05
N GLY A 1135 -50.03 15.41 -27.28
CA GLY A 1135 -50.84 16.41 -27.98
C GLY A 1135 -52.20 16.67 -27.31
N THR A 1136 -52.98 15.63 -27.02
CA THR A 1136 -54.30 15.78 -26.38
C THR A 1136 -54.23 15.84 -24.84
N ARG A 1137 -53.06 15.58 -24.26
CA ARG A 1137 -52.80 15.50 -22.80
C ARG A 1137 -53.61 14.45 -22.05
N GLN A 1138 -53.97 13.36 -22.73
CA GLN A 1138 -54.85 12.32 -22.20
C GLN A 1138 -54.12 11.00 -21.93
N TRP A 1139 -54.49 10.36 -20.83
CA TRP A 1139 -54.21 8.96 -20.55
C TRP A 1139 -55.21 8.06 -21.27
N THR A 1140 -54.76 6.88 -21.68
CA THR A 1140 -55.60 5.83 -22.28
C THR A 1140 -55.11 4.47 -21.79
N LEU A 1141 -56.04 3.55 -21.55
CA LEU A 1141 -55.75 2.14 -21.30
C LEU A 1141 -55.88 1.36 -22.60
N GLU A 1142 -55.04 0.34 -22.78
CA GLU A 1142 -55.05 -0.50 -23.99
C GLU A 1142 -56.34 -1.32 -24.14
N THR A 1143 -56.79 -1.90 -23.03
CA THR A 1143 -57.97 -2.79 -22.92
C THR A 1143 -59.30 -2.02 -22.90
N ASP A 1144 -59.31 -0.77 -22.44
CA ASP A 1144 -60.43 0.16 -22.57
C ASP A 1144 -59.92 1.56 -22.96
N LYS A 1145 -60.02 1.85 -24.26
CA LYS A 1145 -59.55 3.11 -24.85
C LYS A 1145 -60.55 4.27 -24.67
N ALA A 1146 -61.78 3.99 -24.22
CA ALA A 1146 -62.83 4.99 -24.02
C ALA A 1146 -62.90 5.47 -22.56
N ARG A 1147 -62.35 4.68 -21.62
CA ARG A 1147 -62.27 5.04 -20.20
C ARG A 1147 -61.58 6.40 -19.99
N PRO A 1148 -62.22 7.37 -19.32
CA PRO A 1148 -61.53 8.56 -18.84
C PRO A 1148 -60.59 8.17 -17.70
N ILE A 1149 -59.33 8.60 -17.79
CA ILE A 1149 -58.28 8.32 -16.80
C ILE A 1149 -57.59 9.63 -16.43
N VAL A 1150 -57.63 9.98 -15.14
CA VAL A 1150 -56.93 11.14 -14.58
C VAL A 1150 -55.77 10.69 -13.69
N ALA A 1151 -54.83 11.60 -13.38
CA ALA A 1151 -53.67 11.29 -12.54
C ALA A 1151 -54.03 10.78 -11.12
N GLN A 1152 -55.27 10.99 -10.66
CA GLN A 1152 -55.76 10.46 -9.38
C GLN A 1152 -56.14 8.98 -9.45
N ASP A 1153 -56.47 8.43 -10.62
CA ASP A 1153 -56.80 7.00 -10.80
C ASP A 1153 -55.54 6.13 -10.86
N LEU A 1154 -54.39 6.76 -11.08
CA LEU A 1154 -53.11 6.14 -11.33
C LEU A 1154 -52.27 6.01 -10.06
N LYS A 1155 -51.43 4.99 -10.03
CA LYS A 1155 -50.36 4.82 -9.05
C LYS A 1155 -49.05 4.40 -9.72
N LYS A 1156 -47.93 4.89 -9.19
CA LYS A 1156 -46.58 4.46 -9.57
C LYS A 1156 -46.36 3.02 -9.14
N THR A 1157 -45.51 2.28 -9.83
CA THR A 1157 -45.08 0.92 -9.48
C THR A 1157 -43.56 0.80 -9.60
N ASN A 1158 -42.98 -0.31 -9.12
CA ASN A 1158 -41.53 -0.57 -9.19
C ASN A 1158 -40.68 0.57 -8.57
N LEU A 1159 -41.15 1.10 -7.45
CA LEU A 1159 -40.43 2.08 -6.63
C LEU A 1159 -39.28 1.37 -5.89
N CYS A 1160 -38.07 1.89 -6.06
CA CYS A 1160 -36.91 1.48 -5.27
C CYS A 1160 -36.83 2.23 -3.93
N ASP A 1161 -36.02 1.75 -2.99
CA ASP A 1161 -35.90 2.35 -1.65
C ASP A 1161 -35.41 3.82 -1.65
N HIS A 1162 -34.85 4.36 -2.75
CA HIS A 1162 -34.53 5.80 -2.86
C HIS A 1162 -35.77 6.68 -2.94
N HIS A 1163 -36.88 6.15 -3.49
CA HIS A 1163 -38.19 6.82 -3.47
C HIS A 1163 -38.85 6.78 -2.07
N LEU A 1164 -38.27 6.05 -1.13
CA LEU A 1164 -38.77 5.83 0.23
C LEU A 1164 -37.85 6.46 1.30
N SER A 1165 -37.15 7.55 0.98
CA SER A 1165 -36.30 8.29 1.95
C SER A 1165 -37.03 8.58 3.27
N LEU A 1166 -38.28 9.04 3.20
CA LEU A 1166 -39.13 9.27 4.37
C LEU A 1166 -39.31 8.02 5.25
N TYR A 1167 -39.38 6.82 4.67
CA TYR A 1167 -39.43 5.58 5.46
C TYR A 1167 -38.13 5.37 6.22
N ARG A 1168 -36.97 5.59 5.59
CA ARG A 1168 -35.66 5.44 6.25
C ARG A 1168 -35.52 6.41 7.42
N ASP A 1169 -35.91 7.67 7.22
CA ASP A 1169 -35.85 8.70 8.27
C ASP A 1169 -36.76 8.36 9.47
N LEU A 1170 -38.00 7.92 9.21
CA LEU A 1170 -38.93 7.54 10.26
C LEU A 1170 -38.59 6.20 10.93
N ALA A 1171 -38.00 5.24 10.19
CA ALA A 1171 -37.55 3.97 10.75
C ALA A 1171 -36.32 4.16 11.66
N ARG A 1172 -35.38 5.04 11.27
CA ARG A 1172 -34.26 5.47 12.13
C ARG A 1172 -34.76 6.06 13.45
N GLU A 1173 -35.76 6.95 13.40
CA GLU A 1173 -36.38 7.52 14.60
C GLU A 1173 -37.18 6.49 15.39
N GLY A 1174 -37.83 5.52 14.73
CA GLY A 1174 -38.49 4.40 15.41
C GLY A 1174 -37.52 3.47 16.15
N LEU A 1175 -36.31 3.27 15.60
CA LEU A 1175 -35.25 2.45 16.19
C LEU A 1175 -34.50 3.17 17.32
N SER A 1176 -34.45 4.51 17.33
CA SER A 1176 -33.76 5.27 18.39
C SER A 1176 -34.47 5.20 19.76
N GLN A 1177 -35.73 4.76 19.78
CA GLN A 1177 -36.58 4.73 20.98
C GLN A 1177 -36.18 3.68 22.03
N ILE A 1178 -36.80 3.79 23.20
CA ILE A 1178 -36.59 2.92 24.37
C ILE A 1178 -37.96 2.45 24.88
N PRO A 1179 -38.41 1.21 24.56
CA PRO A 1179 -37.79 0.26 23.63
C PRO A 1179 -37.85 0.73 22.16
N PRO A 1180 -37.03 0.16 21.26
CA PRO A 1180 -37.18 0.41 19.83
C PRO A 1180 -38.53 -0.10 19.31
N THR A 1181 -39.02 0.54 18.25
CA THR A 1181 -40.26 0.14 17.53
C THR A 1181 -40.15 -1.27 16.99
N ASP A 1182 -41.19 -2.10 17.14
CA ASP A 1182 -41.20 -3.50 16.68
C ASP A 1182 -41.22 -3.64 15.14
N ASP A 1183 -40.87 -4.83 14.65
CA ASP A 1183 -40.77 -5.13 13.22
C ASP A 1183 -42.14 -5.04 12.51
N GLY A 1184 -43.23 -5.39 13.19
CA GLY A 1184 -44.60 -5.28 12.69
C GLY A 1184 -45.03 -3.83 12.45
N ALA A 1185 -44.75 -2.95 13.40
CA ALA A 1185 -44.95 -1.51 13.27
C ALA A 1185 -44.06 -0.89 12.19
N LEU A 1186 -42.80 -1.32 12.06
CA LEU A 1186 -41.91 -0.88 10.97
C LEU A 1186 -42.37 -1.37 9.59
N ARG A 1187 -42.94 -2.58 9.47
CA ARG A 1187 -43.57 -3.09 8.23
C ARG A 1187 -44.80 -2.27 7.85
N LEU A 1188 -45.69 -1.99 8.82
CA LEU A 1188 -46.87 -1.14 8.62
C LEU A 1188 -46.47 0.29 8.19
N LEU A 1189 -45.46 0.87 8.84
CA LEU A 1189 -44.91 2.18 8.47
C LEU A 1189 -44.40 2.18 7.02
N ARG A 1190 -43.67 1.14 6.62
CA ARG A 1190 -43.18 1.01 5.23
C ARG A 1190 -44.32 0.96 4.23
N GLU A 1191 -45.37 0.18 4.51
CA GLU A 1191 -46.57 0.07 3.66
C GLU A 1191 -47.21 1.44 3.42
N LYS A 1192 -47.34 2.28 4.46
CA LYS A 1192 -47.94 3.62 4.31
C LYS A 1192 -47.02 4.61 3.60
N CYS A 1193 -45.71 4.53 3.83
CA CYS A 1193 -44.74 5.32 3.07
C CYS A 1193 -44.74 4.95 1.57
N VAL A 1194 -44.89 3.66 1.24
CA VAL A 1194 -45.09 3.19 -0.15
C VAL A 1194 -46.38 3.75 -0.73
N ALA A 1195 -47.52 3.62 -0.03
CA ALA A 1195 -48.81 4.15 -0.49
C ALA A 1195 -48.84 5.69 -0.67
N LEU A 1196 -47.95 6.41 0.01
CA LEU A 1196 -47.71 7.84 -0.21
C LEU A 1196 -46.85 8.07 -1.48
N ALA A 1197 -45.74 7.36 -1.62
CA ALA A 1197 -44.81 7.47 -2.75
C ALA A 1197 -45.42 6.98 -4.09
N GLU A 1198 -46.39 6.07 -4.03
CA GLU A 1198 -47.17 5.60 -5.19
C GLU A 1198 -48.03 6.71 -5.84
N ARG A 1199 -48.24 7.87 -5.19
CA ARG A 1199 -49.12 8.93 -5.71
C ARG A 1199 -48.45 9.76 -6.81
N LEU A 1200 -49.17 10.03 -7.90
CA LEU A 1200 -48.73 10.97 -8.95
C LEU A 1200 -49.03 12.44 -8.61
N THR A 1201 -49.90 12.72 -7.64
CA THR A 1201 -50.27 14.08 -7.21
C THR A 1201 -49.60 14.46 -5.88
N PRO A 1202 -48.94 15.62 -5.77
CA PRO A 1202 -48.36 16.09 -4.51
C PRO A 1202 -49.47 16.52 -3.53
N GLY A 1203 -49.91 15.60 -2.66
CA GLY A 1203 -50.94 15.86 -1.66
C GLY A 1203 -50.37 15.93 -0.24
N ASN A 1204 -50.54 17.08 0.43
CA ASN A 1204 -50.38 17.34 1.87
C ASN A 1204 -49.32 16.52 2.66
N SER A 1205 -48.15 16.30 2.07
CA SER A 1205 -47.08 15.49 2.70
C SER A 1205 -46.61 16.08 4.02
N LYS A 1206 -46.58 17.41 4.17
CA LYS A 1206 -46.12 18.08 5.40
C LYS A 1206 -46.96 17.74 6.64
N SER A 1207 -48.29 17.69 6.56
CA SER A 1207 -49.11 17.36 7.74
C SER A 1207 -49.04 15.87 8.09
N LEU A 1208 -48.93 15.00 7.09
CA LEU A 1208 -48.73 13.56 7.31
C LEU A 1208 -47.37 13.30 7.98
N VAL A 1209 -46.29 13.91 7.49
CA VAL A 1209 -44.95 13.82 8.07
C VAL A 1209 -44.96 14.33 9.51
N GLN A 1210 -45.49 15.53 9.78
CA GLN A 1210 -45.60 16.05 11.15
C GLN A 1210 -46.39 15.09 12.06
N THR A 1211 -47.52 14.56 11.60
CA THR A 1211 -48.33 13.62 12.39
C THR A 1211 -47.60 12.30 12.66
N LEU A 1212 -46.91 11.74 11.66
CA LEU A 1212 -46.12 10.51 11.80
C LEU A 1212 -44.93 10.70 12.76
N THR A 1213 -44.19 11.80 12.63
CA THR A 1213 -43.08 12.12 13.55
C THR A 1213 -43.58 12.29 14.99
N PHE A 1214 -44.72 12.98 15.20
CA PHE A 1214 -45.30 13.08 16.54
C PHE A 1214 -45.80 11.73 17.09
N SER A 1215 -46.51 10.93 16.28
CA SER A 1215 -47.08 9.65 16.76
C SER A 1215 -46.03 8.57 17.02
N LEU A 1216 -44.93 8.55 16.26
CA LEU A 1216 -43.77 7.72 16.58
C LEU A 1216 -43.11 8.19 17.89
N ALA A 1217 -42.92 9.49 18.10
CA ALA A 1217 -42.29 10.02 19.32
C ALA A 1217 -43.06 9.73 20.63
N PHE A 1218 -44.31 9.23 20.55
CA PHE A 1218 -45.11 8.78 21.70
C PHE A 1218 -45.19 7.24 21.86
N GLY A 1219 -44.36 6.45 21.15
CA GLY A 1219 -44.25 5.01 21.35
C GLY A 1219 -45.53 4.22 21.01
N MET A 1220 -46.27 4.68 20.00
CA MET A 1220 -47.57 4.09 19.65
C MET A 1220 -47.44 2.70 19.02
N SER A 1221 -48.15 1.73 19.59
CA SER A 1221 -48.23 0.36 19.06
C SER A 1221 -48.90 0.29 17.68
N ALA A 1222 -48.62 -0.75 16.90
CA ALA A 1222 -49.20 -0.97 15.56
C ALA A 1222 -50.72 -0.71 15.44
N PRO A 1223 -51.62 -1.20 16.33
CA PRO A 1223 -53.04 -0.88 16.25
C PRO A 1223 -53.36 0.61 16.52
N GLN A 1224 -52.61 1.28 17.38
CA GLN A 1224 -52.76 2.71 17.65
C GLN A 1224 -52.28 3.55 16.46
N LEU A 1225 -51.16 3.18 15.84
CA LEU A 1225 -50.65 3.81 14.62
C LEU A 1225 -51.66 3.68 13.48
N SER A 1226 -52.24 2.48 13.29
CA SER A 1226 -53.30 2.21 12.32
C SER A 1226 -54.55 3.08 12.55
N GLY A 1227 -54.99 3.20 13.81
CA GLY A 1227 -56.11 4.08 14.18
C GLY A 1227 -55.86 5.56 13.90
N LEU A 1228 -54.64 6.06 14.16
CA LEU A 1228 -54.30 7.46 13.91
C LEU A 1228 -54.13 7.77 12.41
N LEU A 1229 -53.64 6.81 11.63
CA LEU A 1229 -53.58 6.89 10.17
C LEU A 1229 -54.95 6.87 9.50
N SER A 1230 -55.96 6.22 10.09
CA SER A 1230 -57.33 6.22 9.55
C SER A 1230 -58.01 7.60 9.65
N LEU A 1231 -57.74 8.35 10.72
CA LEU A 1231 -58.24 9.72 10.95
C LEU A 1231 -57.80 10.71 9.86
N HIS A 1232 -56.67 10.48 9.20
CA HIS A 1232 -56.16 11.32 8.11
C HIS A 1232 -56.69 10.94 6.71
N GLY A 1233 -57.77 10.16 6.65
CA GLY A 1233 -58.52 9.89 5.41
C GLY A 1233 -57.82 8.93 4.45
N LEU A 1234 -57.08 7.94 4.99
CA LEU A 1234 -56.25 7.02 4.19
C LEU A 1234 -56.88 5.65 3.90
N LEU A 1235 -58.14 5.41 4.29
CA LEU A 1235 -58.94 4.24 3.90
C LEU A 1235 -60.40 4.65 3.66
N PRO A 1236 -61.12 4.04 2.69
CA PRO A 1236 -62.57 4.04 2.70
C PRO A 1236 -63.07 3.13 3.83
N ALA A 1237 -63.93 3.65 4.70
CA ALA A 1237 -64.48 2.88 5.82
C ALA A 1237 -65.56 1.90 5.33
N TYR A 1238 -65.27 0.60 5.39
CA TYR A 1238 -66.26 -0.47 5.50
C TYR A 1238 -65.76 -1.59 6.42
N LEU A 1239 -66.73 -2.29 7.02
CA LEU A 1239 -66.63 -3.27 8.11
C LEU A 1239 -65.67 -4.44 7.86
#